data_AF-A0A553HJ27-F1
#
_entry.id   AF-A0A553HJ27-F1
#
_cell.length_a   1.000
_cell.length_b   1.000
_cell.length_c   1.000
_cell.angle_alpha   90.00
_cell.angle_beta   90.00
_cell.angle_gamma   90.00
#
_symmetry.space_group_name_H-M   'P 1'
#
loop_
_entity.id
_entity.type
_entity.pdbx_description
1 polymer ?
#
loop_
_entity_poly.entity_id
_entity_poly.type
_entity_poly.pdbx_seq_one_letter_code
_entity_poly.pdbx_strand_id
1 'polypeptide(L)'
;MALTTSRSAVSLSRRALRHYNSQNAPSVAAAVTHHPLAPTSSRTFATSASRPSEAAAAAAEAPRWSYTPTRMRAPFSPHITKDPSRSLWHVNDNPEKLDNALNTFLGRDGERMLPEELKWLAVTHKSFDQGRRGFNDRLAFLGRQICVLEATESIITSPPKYGNIVADPYADKRQPVEDPALRSLDNLSENQPSDLFTLEKLTKLAIDTGLSEVVRWKPRMPENPIGSGLNVVMSGAVYALVGAIALQNGGKAASRIVHERIMKRIRNILQQIFSGYLELLLNCTKFRMARIKISQPLVHQLQIQYVLIIPVLFAVLTVVILTTHGDVNIPLLYSQCHARSRLPALSHIPILGAPACFLVSAFMFATASMRAVAQLGVFLSFLGALLTVCRVEAARACNQRSWNIRFPALSWLAFNLIGGSFVWDLWIIPAFLKHAKDMRVERVKEDALEHGQGNEGPFEEERVMLERSFITRADIYAVPVAVAIGFIVPSILMLVLKDAASVAVWLFFPLLVAAVHLAVKFAAVRLLRDNGPLYLESHSPSMVLVYAVPFIASLFSHTFFIWSFFYKNDSRQMTRTVLKFVKIDFVFTAASVLYWVFVESGIVPAVLMLVFSVVLGPGAALCLTWIIREREICAFTVSGEENNGSEESDGDDSTVHEETPLLN
;
A
#
# COMPACT_ATOMS: atom_id res chain seq x y z
N MET A 1 -16.77 11.18 -14.79
CA MET A 1 -17.33 10.08 -15.59
C MET A 1 -16.54 9.95 -16.87
N ALA A 2 -15.57 9.03 -16.93
CA ALA A 2 -14.95 8.51 -18.16
C ALA A 2 -13.78 7.60 -17.78
N LEU A 3 -14.06 6.41 -17.23
CA LEU A 3 -13.17 5.24 -17.26
C LEU A 3 -14.06 4.00 -17.09
N THR A 4 -14.85 3.72 -18.11
CA THR A 4 -15.33 2.35 -18.36
C THR A 4 -14.51 1.80 -19.52
N THR A 5 -13.79 0.72 -19.22
CA THR A 5 -13.01 -0.09 -20.15
C THR A 5 -13.87 -0.50 -21.34
N SER A 6 -13.49 -0.02 -22.53
CA SER A 6 -14.14 -0.33 -23.80
C SER A 6 -14.03 -1.82 -24.14
N ARG A 7 -15.07 -2.57 -23.77
CA ARG A 7 -15.51 -3.82 -24.43
C ARG A 7 -16.01 -3.58 -25.88
N SER A 8 -15.89 -2.35 -26.40
CA SER A 8 -16.43 -1.94 -27.71
C SER A 8 -15.51 -2.25 -28.91
N ALA A 9 -14.22 -2.53 -28.71
CA ALA A 9 -13.32 -2.86 -29.82
C ALA A 9 -13.62 -4.24 -30.44
N VAL A 10 -14.08 -5.21 -29.65
CA VAL A 10 -14.40 -6.57 -30.13
C VAL A 10 -15.79 -6.67 -30.77
N SER A 11 -16.73 -5.78 -30.42
CA SER A 11 -18.08 -5.78 -30.99
C SER A 11 -18.17 -5.09 -32.35
N LEU A 12 -17.29 -4.12 -32.63
CA LEU A 12 -17.21 -3.43 -33.92
C LEU A 12 -16.64 -4.34 -35.02
N SER A 13 -15.61 -5.14 -34.72
CA SER A 13 -15.03 -6.10 -35.68
C SER A 13 -16.00 -7.23 -36.07
N ARG A 14 -16.88 -7.65 -35.13
CA ARG A 14 -17.92 -8.67 -35.41
C ARG A 14 -19.11 -8.12 -36.21
N ARG A 15 -19.40 -6.82 -36.15
CA ARG A 15 -20.43 -6.19 -37.00
C ARG A 15 -19.96 -5.92 -38.43
N ALA A 16 -18.68 -5.57 -38.61
CA ALA A 16 -18.10 -5.41 -39.95
C ALA A 16 -18.05 -6.73 -40.74
N LEU A 17 -17.72 -7.85 -40.09
CA LEU A 17 -17.71 -9.18 -40.72
C LEU A 17 -19.11 -9.73 -41.09
N ARG A 18 -20.18 -9.28 -40.41
CA ARG A 18 -21.56 -9.68 -40.79
C ARG A 18 -22.09 -8.93 -42.00
N HIS A 19 -21.59 -7.72 -42.29
CA HIS A 19 -22.00 -6.97 -43.48
C HIS A 19 -21.30 -7.45 -44.76
N TYR A 20 -20.13 -8.09 -44.66
CA TYR A 20 -19.41 -8.59 -45.83
C TYR A 20 -19.89 -9.98 -46.29
N ASN A 21 -20.45 -10.79 -45.39
CA ASN A 21 -20.95 -12.13 -45.71
C ASN A 21 -22.39 -12.16 -46.26
N SER A 22 -23.10 -11.03 -46.33
CA SER A 22 -24.49 -10.97 -46.85
C SER A 22 -24.61 -10.51 -48.30
N GLN A 23 -23.49 -10.31 -49.02
CA GLN A 23 -23.51 -9.80 -50.41
C GLN A 23 -23.24 -10.86 -51.49
N ASN A 24 -23.02 -12.13 -51.14
CA ASN A 24 -22.77 -13.19 -52.12
C ASN A 24 -23.80 -14.32 -52.04
N ALA A 25 -24.96 -14.13 -52.69
CA ALA A 25 -25.78 -15.21 -53.25
C ALA A 25 -26.67 -14.66 -54.39
N PRO A 26 -26.80 -15.36 -55.55
CA PRO A 26 -27.45 -14.83 -56.76
C PRO A 26 -28.89 -15.33 -57.00
N SER A 27 -29.60 -14.64 -57.91
CA SER A 27 -30.86 -15.00 -58.60
C SER A 27 -32.14 -14.85 -57.75
N VAL A 28 -33.25 -14.24 -58.20
CA VAL A 28 -34.06 -14.49 -59.41
C VAL A 28 -34.86 -13.22 -59.81
N ALA A 29 -35.15 -13.12 -61.11
CA ALA A 29 -35.90 -12.09 -61.82
C ALA A 29 -37.34 -11.80 -61.33
N ALA A 30 -37.79 -10.55 -61.49
CA ALA A 30 -39.17 -10.19 -61.82
C ALA A 30 -39.25 -8.75 -62.36
N ALA A 31 -40.27 -8.52 -63.19
CA ALA A 31 -40.41 -7.47 -64.19
C ALA A 31 -41.00 -6.13 -63.68
N VAL A 32 -40.58 -5.05 -64.35
CA VAL A 32 -41.36 -3.90 -64.88
C VAL A 32 -42.25 -3.08 -63.93
N THR A 33 -41.95 -1.79 -63.78
CA THR A 33 -42.80 -0.67 -64.29
C THR A 33 -42.13 0.69 -64.07
N HIS A 34 -42.24 1.55 -65.09
CA HIS A 34 -41.75 2.92 -65.15
C HIS A 34 -42.65 3.89 -64.37
N HIS A 35 -42.08 4.88 -63.68
CA HIS A 35 -42.53 6.28 -63.76
C HIS A 35 -41.43 7.26 -63.25
N PRO A 36 -41.24 8.44 -63.88
CA PRO A 36 -40.11 9.31 -63.64
C PRO A 36 -40.45 10.46 -62.68
N LEU A 37 -39.54 10.82 -61.77
CA LEU A 37 -39.60 12.07 -61.01
C LEU A 37 -38.24 12.79 -61.01
N ALA A 38 -38.32 14.03 -61.48
CA ALA A 38 -37.37 15.13 -61.65
C ALA A 38 -36.08 15.19 -60.78
N PRO A 39 -34.98 15.74 -61.34
CA PRO A 39 -33.74 15.98 -60.61
C PRO A 39 -33.73 17.35 -59.92
N THR A 40 -33.57 17.38 -58.60
CA THR A 40 -33.32 18.62 -57.83
C THR A 40 -31.84 18.77 -57.50
N SER A 41 -31.19 19.63 -58.29
CA SER A 41 -30.17 20.61 -57.90
C SER A 41 -29.03 20.17 -56.95
N SER A 42 -27.91 19.76 -57.56
CA SER A 42 -26.59 19.83 -56.93
C SER A 42 -26.11 21.28 -56.88
N ARG A 43 -26.17 21.92 -55.70
CA ARG A 43 -25.49 23.21 -55.46
C ARG A 43 -23.98 22.99 -55.36
N THR A 44 -23.26 23.34 -56.42
CA THR A 44 -21.82 23.63 -56.40
C THR A 44 -21.59 24.98 -55.73
N PHE A 45 -21.06 24.98 -54.50
CA PHE A 45 -20.52 26.20 -53.89
C PHE A 45 -19.09 26.43 -54.41
N ALA A 46 -18.97 27.31 -55.40
CA ALA A 46 -17.71 27.91 -55.78
C ALA A 46 -17.25 28.87 -54.66
N THR A 47 -16.05 28.65 -54.12
CA THR A 47 -15.38 29.59 -53.22
C THR A 47 -14.50 30.50 -54.07
N SER A 48 -14.93 31.76 -54.24
CA SER A 48 -14.11 32.81 -54.83
C SER A 48 -12.90 33.08 -53.94
N ALA A 49 -11.69 32.92 -54.49
CA ALA A 49 -10.45 33.25 -53.78
C ALA A 49 -10.36 34.77 -53.59
N SER A 50 -10.53 35.25 -52.36
CA SER A 50 -10.17 36.61 -51.98
C SER A 50 -8.65 36.71 -51.88
N ARG A 51 -8.07 37.73 -52.54
CA ARG A 51 -6.65 38.07 -52.43
C ARG A 51 -6.27 38.21 -50.94
N PRO A 52 -5.22 37.54 -50.44
CA PRO A 52 -4.72 37.77 -49.09
C PRO A 52 -4.19 39.20 -48.97
N SER A 53 -4.44 39.87 -47.85
CA SER A 53 -3.72 41.11 -47.49
C SER A 53 -2.24 40.79 -47.25
N GLU A 54 -1.34 41.78 -47.33
CA GLU A 54 0.10 41.61 -47.03
C GLU A 54 0.36 40.95 -45.66
N ALA A 55 -0.49 41.21 -44.66
CA ALA A 55 -0.44 40.53 -43.35
C ALA A 55 -0.81 39.04 -43.40
N ALA A 56 -1.65 38.62 -44.35
CA ALA A 56 -1.98 37.22 -44.59
C ALA A 56 -0.93 36.51 -45.47
N ALA A 57 -0.21 37.26 -46.31
CA ALA A 57 0.95 36.75 -47.06
C ALA A 57 2.18 36.54 -46.14
N ALA A 58 2.47 37.47 -45.22
CA ALA A 58 3.52 37.29 -44.20
C ALA A 58 3.22 36.14 -43.21
N ALA A 59 1.93 35.90 -42.90
CA ALA A 59 1.51 34.74 -42.11
C ALA A 59 1.64 33.40 -42.84
N ALA A 60 1.83 33.41 -44.17
CA ALA A 60 2.05 32.20 -44.96
C ALA A 60 3.51 31.70 -44.90
N GLU A 61 4.48 32.55 -44.50
CA GLU A 61 5.90 32.18 -44.37
C GLU A 61 6.30 31.73 -42.96
N ALA A 62 5.59 32.18 -41.91
CA ALA A 62 5.91 31.79 -40.54
C ALA A 62 5.47 30.33 -40.25
N PRO A 63 6.24 29.55 -39.47
CA PRO A 63 5.87 28.19 -39.14
C PRO A 63 4.59 28.15 -38.30
N ARG A 64 3.71 27.18 -38.57
CA ARG A 64 2.36 27.12 -37.98
C ARG A 64 2.39 26.92 -36.47
N TRP A 65 3.47 26.36 -35.95
CA TRP A 65 3.63 26.14 -34.52
C TRP A 65 3.96 27.42 -33.74
N SER A 66 4.47 28.48 -34.38
CA SER A 66 4.97 29.69 -33.69
C SER A 66 3.88 30.72 -33.40
N TYR A 67 2.82 30.76 -34.22
CA TYR A 67 1.74 31.74 -34.07
C TYR A 67 0.35 31.10 -34.00
N THR A 68 -0.56 31.82 -33.34
CA THR A 68 -2.00 31.49 -33.35
C THR A 68 -2.69 32.31 -34.43
N PRO A 69 -3.48 31.72 -35.35
CA PRO A 69 -4.19 32.45 -36.41
C PRO A 69 -5.00 33.63 -35.85
N THR A 70 -4.82 34.81 -36.43
CA THR A 70 -5.41 36.07 -35.94
C THR A 70 -6.93 36.00 -35.85
N ARG A 71 -7.59 35.38 -36.86
CA ARG A 71 -9.04 35.17 -36.89
C ARG A 71 -9.59 34.28 -35.76
N MET A 72 -8.73 33.52 -35.09
CA MET A 72 -9.12 32.66 -33.96
C MET A 72 -8.88 33.31 -32.59
N ARG A 73 -8.26 34.51 -32.54
CA ARG A 73 -8.01 35.22 -31.29
C ARG A 73 -9.25 36.00 -30.86
N ALA A 74 -9.59 35.92 -29.59
CA ALA A 74 -10.59 36.78 -28.97
C ALA A 74 -9.90 38.04 -28.40
N PRO A 75 -10.58 39.21 -28.37
CA PRO A 75 -10.00 40.45 -27.86
C PRO A 75 -9.71 40.39 -26.34
N PHE A 76 -10.49 39.63 -25.58
CA PHE A 76 -10.27 39.35 -24.16
C PHE A 76 -10.81 37.96 -23.80
N SER A 77 -10.38 37.41 -22.65
CA SER A 77 -10.92 36.15 -22.15
C SER A 77 -12.28 36.39 -21.46
N PRO A 78 -13.38 35.77 -21.92
CA PRO A 78 -14.67 35.85 -21.23
C PRO A 78 -14.72 34.99 -19.95
N HIS A 79 -13.74 34.09 -19.76
CA HIS A 79 -13.71 33.20 -18.61
C HIS A 79 -13.08 33.87 -17.39
N ILE A 80 -13.86 34.01 -16.32
CA ILE A 80 -13.40 34.51 -15.01
C ILE A 80 -12.63 33.39 -14.32
N THR A 81 -11.31 33.54 -14.22
CA THR A 81 -10.46 32.58 -13.52
C THR A 81 -10.55 32.86 -12.02
N LYS A 82 -10.95 31.85 -11.22
CA LYS A 82 -11.11 32.00 -9.76
C LYS A 82 -9.82 32.45 -9.06
N ASP A 83 -8.69 31.96 -9.55
CA ASP A 83 -7.37 32.30 -9.05
C ASP A 83 -6.52 32.80 -10.23
N PRO A 84 -6.17 34.10 -10.28
CA PRO A 84 -5.38 34.68 -11.35
C PRO A 84 -4.01 34.01 -11.53
N SER A 85 -3.41 33.46 -10.46
CA SER A 85 -2.09 32.81 -10.52
C SER A 85 -2.09 31.60 -11.45
N ARG A 86 -3.22 30.87 -11.56
CA ARG A 86 -3.36 29.69 -12.43
C ARG A 86 -3.38 30.03 -13.92
N SER A 87 -3.60 31.30 -14.27
CA SER A 87 -3.54 31.77 -15.66
C SER A 87 -2.12 31.77 -16.22
N LEU A 88 -1.11 31.93 -15.35
CA LEU A 88 0.30 31.93 -15.72
C LEU A 88 0.80 30.48 -15.88
N TRP A 89 1.31 30.16 -17.07
CA TRP A 89 2.02 28.90 -17.34
C TRP A 89 2.96 29.13 -18.52
N HIS A 90 4.26 29.06 -18.26
CA HIS A 90 5.27 29.25 -19.30
C HIS A 90 5.37 27.99 -20.17
N VAL A 91 5.40 28.17 -21.47
CA VAL A 91 5.49 27.09 -22.47
C VAL A 91 6.76 27.31 -23.30
N ASN A 92 7.40 26.23 -23.75
CA ASN A 92 8.57 26.34 -24.60
C ASN A 92 8.20 26.88 -26.00
N ASP A 93 8.88 27.94 -26.41
CA ASP A 93 8.83 28.49 -27.77
C ASP A 93 10.22 28.46 -28.45
N ASN A 94 11.26 27.94 -27.78
CA ASN A 94 12.62 27.84 -28.33
C ASN A 94 12.81 26.51 -29.09
N PRO A 95 13.11 26.54 -30.41
CA PRO A 95 13.35 25.34 -31.21
C PRO A 95 14.60 24.56 -30.79
N GLU A 96 15.68 25.24 -30.39
CA GLU A 96 16.93 24.58 -29.95
C GLU A 96 16.71 23.75 -28.69
N LYS A 97 15.84 24.23 -27.78
CA LYS A 97 15.48 23.49 -26.58
C LYS A 97 14.76 22.18 -26.92
N LEU A 98 13.88 22.22 -27.93
CA LEU A 98 13.18 21.04 -28.43
C LEU A 98 14.15 20.05 -29.08
N ASP A 99 15.07 20.54 -29.90
CA ASP A 99 16.08 19.70 -30.56
C ASP A 99 16.99 18.99 -29.57
N ASN A 100 17.44 19.69 -28.52
CA ASN A 100 18.22 19.09 -27.43
C ASN A 100 17.44 17.99 -26.68
N ALA A 101 16.16 18.21 -26.41
CA ALA A 101 15.30 17.20 -25.78
C ALA A 101 15.10 15.98 -26.70
N LEU A 102 14.91 16.19 -28.01
CA LEU A 102 14.77 15.11 -28.99
C LEU A 102 16.06 14.31 -29.17
N ASN A 103 17.22 14.96 -29.18
CA ASN A 103 18.52 14.29 -29.20
C ASN A 103 18.75 13.45 -27.93
N THR A 104 18.29 13.94 -26.78
CA THR A 104 18.38 13.20 -25.50
C THR A 104 17.46 11.98 -25.50
N PHE A 105 16.23 12.14 -26.01
CA PHE A 105 15.22 11.09 -26.04
C PHE A 105 15.48 10.02 -27.13
N LEU A 106 15.67 10.45 -28.39
CA LEU A 106 15.84 9.58 -29.56
C LEU A 106 17.30 9.14 -29.78
N GLY A 107 18.27 9.86 -29.20
CA GLY A 107 19.69 9.64 -29.38
C GLY A 107 20.33 10.57 -30.41
N ARG A 108 21.56 10.24 -30.82
CA ARG A 108 22.35 11.03 -31.77
C ARG A 108 21.57 11.29 -33.06
N ASP A 109 21.57 12.55 -33.52
CA ASP A 109 20.83 13.04 -34.69
C ASP A 109 19.29 12.85 -34.59
N GLY A 110 18.76 12.71 -33.36
CA GLY A 110 17.33 12.56 -33.09
C GLY A 110 16.48 13.70 -33.62
N GLU A 111 16.98 14.94 -33.53
CA GLU A 111 16.34 16.14 -34.09
C GLU A 111 16.10 16.03 -35.61
N ARG A 112 16.93 15.29 -36.34
CA ARG A 112 16.83 15.20 -37.81
C ARG A 112 15.82 14.16 -38.27
N MET A 113 15.29 13.35 -37.36
CA MET A 113 14.34 12.28 -37.68
C MET A 113 12.96 12.81 -38.08
N LEU A 114 12.59 14.02 -37.67
CA LEU A 114 11.28 14.60 -37.95
C LEU A 114 11.46 16.01 -38.55
N PRO A 115 10.69 16.39 -39.58
CA PRO A 115 10.61 17.78 -40.02
C PRO A 115 10.16 18.70 -38.88
N GLU A 116 10.59 19.96 -38.94
CA GLU A 116 10.38 20.95 -37.87
C GLU A 116 8.92 21.03 -37.41
N GLU A 117 7.98 21.19 -38.33
CA GLU A 117 6.53 21.23 -38.02
C GLU A 117 6.04 19.97 -37.30
N LEU A 118 6.57 18.80 -37.65
CA LEU A 118 6.15 17.53 -37.08
C LEU A 118 6.72 17.31 -35.67
N LYS A 119 7.91 17.83 -35.37
CA LYS A 119 8.47 17.86 -34.00
C LYS A 119 7.49 18.58 -33.07
N TRP A 120 7.10 19.79 -33.45
CA TRP A 120 6.19 20.63 -32.67
C TRP A 120 4.80 20.03 -32.56
N LEU A 121 4.27 19.46 -33.66
CA LEU A 121 3.00 18.75 -33.63
C LEU A 121 3.01 17.59 -32.62
N ALA A 122 4.08 16.80 -32.57
CA ALA A 122 4.19 15.65 -31.69
C ALA A 122 4.29 16.02 -30.19
N VAL A 123 4.92 17.16 -29.87
CA VAL A 123 5.10 17.63 -28.48
C VAL A 123 4.00 18.58 -27.99
N THR A 124 2.92 18.76 -28.76
CA THR A 124 1.84 19.70 -28.41
C THR A 124 0.58 18.94 -28.01
N HIS A 125 0.15 19.12 -26.76
CA HIS A 125 -1.06 18.53 -26.24
C HIS A 125 -2.30 19.38 -26.56
N LYS A 126 -3.46 18.74 -26.70
CA LYS A 126 -4.74 19.38 -27.04
C LYS A 126 -5.15 20.53 -26.11
N SER A 127 -4.71 20.51 -24.85
CA SER A 127 -4.98 21.59 -23.89
C SER A 127 -4.30 22.91 -24.23
N PHE A 128 -3.22 22.89 -25.02
CA PHE A 128 -2.47 24.09 -25.39
C PHE A 128 -3.24 24.91 -26.42
N ASP A 129 -3.35 26.23 -26.18
CA ASP A 129 -4.04 27.18 -27.05
C ASP A 129 -5.44 26.69 -27.52
N GLN A 130 -6.16 25.99 -26.64
CA GLN A 130 -7.47 25.38 -26.93
C GLN A 130 -7.47 24.47 -28.18
N GLY A 131 -6.34 23.87 -28.53
CA GLY A 131 -6.18 23.04 -29.73
C GLY A 131 -6.28 23.81 -31.05
N ARG A 132 -6.10 25.14 -31.05
CA ARG A 132 -6.06 25.97 -32.26
C ARG A 132 -4.84 25.68 -33.12
N ARG A 133 -3.70 25.37 -32.48
CA ARG A 133 -2.52 24.82 -33.14
C ARG A 133 -2.65 23.30 -33.23
N GLY A 134 -1.90 22.70 -34.14
CA GLY A 134 -1.87 21.24 -34.28
C GLY A 134 -1.47 20.56 -32.96
N PHE A 135 -2.14 19.47 -32.63
CA PHE A 135 -1.91 18.68 -31.41
C PHE A 135 -1.80 17.18 -31.71
N ASN A 136 -1.30 16.44 -30.72
CA ASN A 136 -0.69 15.13 -30.93
C ASN A 136 -1.61 13.90 -30.79
N ASP A 137 -2.90 14.05 -30.49
CA ASP A 137 -3.82 12.94 -30.19
C ASP A 137 -3.80 11.79 -31.21
N ARG A 138 -3.81 12.11 -32.52
CA ARG A 138 -3.83 11.09 -33.59
C ARG A 138 -2.51 10.34 -33.70
N LEU A 139 -1.40 11.06 -33.51
CA LEU A 139 -0.06 10.47 -33.50
C LEU A 139 0.10 9.58 -32.27
N ALA A 140 -0.36 10.04 -31.11
CA ALA A 140 -0.34 9.28 -29.87
C ALA A 140 -1.18 8.00 -29.98
N PHE A 141 -2.34 8.06 -30.63
CA PHE A 141 -3.15 6.87 -30.90
C PHE A 141 -2.39 5.82 -31.69
N LEU A 142 -1.77 6.20 -32.82
CA LEU A 142 -0.98 5.28 -33.65
C LEU A 142 0.23 4.74 -32.89
N GLY A 143 1.03 5.61 -32.27
CA GLY A 143 2.22 5.21 -31.54
C GLY A 143 1.92 4.29 -30.36
N ARG A 144 0.77 4.45 -29.70
CA ARG A 144 0.31 3.50 -28.68
C ARG A 144 0.10 2.10 -29.25
N GLN A 145 -0.51 1.97 -30.43
CA GLN A 145 -0.71 0.65 -31.06
C GLN A 145 0.64 0.00 -31.42
N ILE A 146 1.58 0.79 -31.95
CA ILE A 146 2.94 0.33 -32.25
C ILE A 146 3.62 -0.15 -30.97
N CYS A 147 3.68 0.68 -29.92
CA CYS A 147 4.29 0.27 -28.66
C CYS A 147 3.66 -1.02 -28.12
N VAL A 148 2.33 -1.14 -28.10
CA VAL A 148 1.66 -2.37 -27.63
C VAL A 148 2.06 -3.59 -28.46
N LEU A 149 2.14 -3.47 -29.79
CA LEU A 149 2.58 -4.56 -30.66
C LEU A 149 4.02 -4.97 -30.36
N GLU A 150 4.95 -4.02 -30.32
CA GLU A 150 6.36 -4.28 -30.03
C GLU A 150 6.54 -4.89 -28.63
N ALA A 151 5.76 -4.45 -27.62
CA ALA A 151 5.81 -5.06 -26.29
C ALA A 151 5.31 -6.49 -26.30
N THR A 152 4.22 -6.74 -27.03
CA THR A 152 3.68 -8.09 -27.19
C THR A 152 4.72 -8.99 -27.84
N GLU A 153 5.38 -8.54 -28.90
CA GLU A 153 6.47 -9.25 -29.56
C GLU A 153 7.65 -9.49 -28.62
N SER A 154 8.09 -8.48 -27.87
CA SER A 154 9.18 -8.63 -26.89
C SER A 154 8.83 -9.60 -25.75
N ILE A 155 7.56 -9.74 -25.38
CA ILE A 155 7.11 -10.71 -24.36
C ILE A 155 7.07 -12.11 -24.95
N ILE A 156 6.49 -12.28 -26.14
CA ILE A 156 6.39 -13.57 -26.82
C ILE A 156 7.79 -14.11 -27.17
N THR A 157 8.71 -13.27 -27.60
CA THR A 157 10.08 -13.71 -27.96
C THR A 157 11.00 -13.95 -26.76
N SER A 158 10.56 -13.58 -25.55
CA SER A 158 11.34 -13.80 -24.34
C SER A 158 11.39 -15.29 -23.94
N PRO A 159 12.46 -15.75 -23.25
CA PRO A 159 12.56 -17.15 -22.83
C PRO A 159 11.32 -17.58 -22.05
N PRO A 160 10.72 -18.73 -22.38
CA PRO A 160 9.49 -19.19 -21.74
C PRO A 160 9.69 -19.40 -20.24
N LYS A 161 8.79 -18.83 -19.43
CA LYS A 161 8.82 -18.96 -17.97
C LYS A 161 7.94 -20.12 -17.52
N TYR A 162 8.55 -21.27 -17.24
CA TYR A 162 7.84 -22.50 -16.85
C TYR A 162 7.45 -22.57 -15.37
N GLY A 163 7.34 -21.43 -14.67
CA GLY A 163 7.24 -21.41 -13.20
C GLY A 163 5.83 -21.33 -12.63
N ASN A 164 4.88 -20.65 -13.30
CA ASN A 164 3.60 -20.27 -12.71
C ASN A 164 2.39 -20.65 -13.56
N ILE A 165 2.42 -21.79 -14.25
CA ILE A 165 1.23 -22.27 -14.96
C ILE A 165 0.17 -22.63 -13.91
N VAL A 166 -0.93 -21.87 -13.91
CA VAL A 166 -2.08 -22.15 -13.04
C VAL A 166 -2.56 -23.57 -13.32
N ALA A 167 -2.57 -24.41 -12.30
CA ALA A 167 -3.00 -25.80 -12.43
C ALA A 167 -4.43 -25.85 -13.00
N ASP A 168 -4.59 -26.52 -14.15
CA ASP A 168 -5.88 -26.65 -14.81
C ASP A 168 -6.84 -27.44 -13.90
N PRO A 169 -8.01 -26.88 -13.51
CA PRO A 169 -9.00 -27.59 -12.71
C PRO A 169 -9.51 -28.90 -13.33
N TYR A 170 -9.30 -29.09 -14.63
CA TYR A 170 -9.69 -30.29 -15.37
C TYR A 170 -8.49 -31.07 -15.92
N ALA A 171 -7.30 -30.94 -15.32
CA ALA A 171 -6.09 -31.66 -15.75
C ALA A 171 -6.31 -33.18 -15.90
N ASP A 172 -7.22 -33.77 -15.12
CA ASP A 172 -7.60 -35.18 -15.21
C ASP A 172 -8.35 -35.56 -16.51
N LYS A 173 -8.93 -34.57 -17.21
CA LYS A 173 -9.76 -34.76 -18.41
C LYS A 173 -9.19 -34.12 -19.67
N ARG A 174 -8.24 -33.19 -19.53
CA ARG A 174 -7.60 -32.50 -20.65
C ARG A 174 -6.17 -32.14 -20.30
N GLN A 175 -5.32 -32.15 -21.31
CA GLN A 175 -3.94 -31.70 -21.22
C GLN A 175 -3.75 -30.52 -22.20
N PRO A 176 -2.95 -29.51 -21.84
CA PRO A 176 -2.62 -28.44 -22.77
C PRO A 176 -1.86 -29.00 -23.99
N VAL A 177 -2.10 -28.41 -25.16
CA VAL A 177 -1.39 -28.79 -26.38
C VAL A 177 0.03 -28.22 -26.31
N GLU A 178 1.00 -29.11 -26.20
CA GLU A 178 2.43 -28.77 -26.15
C GLU A 178 3.00 -28.55 -27.56
N ASP A 179 2.80 -27.35 -28.10
CA ASP A 179 3.38 -26.92 -29.37
C ASP A 179 4.51 -25.88 -29.12
N PRO A 180 5.72 -26.07 -29.68
CA PRO A 180 6.81 -25.11 -29.58
C PRO A 180 6.43 -23.67 -29.98
N ALA A 181 5.52 -23.49 -30.94
CA ALA A 181 5.05 -22.18 -31.38
C ALA A 181 4.07 -21.52 -30.39
N LEU A 182 3.39 -22.31 -29.56
CA LEU A 182 2.42 -21.81 -28.56
C LEU A 182 3.06 -21.53 -27.21
N ARG A 183 4.16 -22.22 -26.86
CA ARG A 183 4.84 -22.06 -25.55
C ARG A 183 5.21 -20.63 -25.23
N SER A 184 5.66 -19.86 -26.22
CA SER A 184 6.08 -18.48 -25.98
C SER A 184 4.90 -17.50 -25.87
N LEU A 185 3.71 -17.90 -26.33
CA LEU A 185 2.47 -17.12 -26.10
C LEU A 185 2.04 -17.16 -24.62
N ASP A 186 2.37 -18.24 -23.90
CA ASP A 186 2.05 -18.36 -22.48
C ASP A 186 2.72 -17.28 -21.63
N ASN A 187 3.83 -16.67 -22.12
CA ASN A 187 4.46 -15.51 -21.47
C ASN A 187 3.48 -14.33 -21.30
N LEU A 188 2.48 -14.20 -22.18
CA LEU A 188 1.45 -13.16 -22.08
C LEU A 188 0.47 -13.41 -20.93
N SER A 189 0.36 -14.63 -20.42
CA SER A 189 -0.47 -14.91 -19.25
C SER A 189 0.09 -14.26 -17.97
N GLU A 190 1.42 -14.20 -17.87
CA GLU A 190 2.12 -13.58 -16.75
C GLU A 190 2.38 -12.08 -16.95
N ASN A 191 2.82 -11.67 -18.15
CA ASN A 191 3.24 -10.30 -18.42
C ASN A 191 2.39 -9.70 -19.55
N GLN A 192 1.73 -8.58 -19.28
CA GLN A 192 0.96 -7.86 -20.28
C GLN A 192 1.73 -6.63 -20.79
N PRO A 193 1.52 -6.20 -22.05
CA PRO A 193 2.08 -4.96 -22.58
C PRO A 193 1.76 -3.72 -21.71
N SER A 194 0.62 -3.73 -21.02
CA SER A 194 0.21 -2.68 -20.07
C SER A 194 1.16 -2.56 -18.88
N ASP A 195 1.79 -3.65 -18.47
CA ASP A 195 2.68 -3.70 -17.30
C ASP A 195 4.04 -3.09 -17.63
N LEU A 196 4.44 -3.17 -18.90
CA LEU A 196 5.63 -2.51 -19.44
C LEU A 196 5.41 -1.01 -19.60
N PHE A 197 4.28 -0.61 -20.21
CA PHE A 197 3.98 0.77 -20.58
C PHE A 197 2.94 1.44 -19.67
N THR A 198 3.21 1.45 -18.37
CA THR A 198 2.37 2.20 -17.41
C THR A 198 2.56 3.71 -17.58
N LEU A 199 1.52 4.49 -17.23
CA LEU A 199 1.54 5.95 -17.32
C LEU A 199 2.71 6.55 -16.53
N GLU A 200 2.97 6.04 -15.33
CA GLU A 200 4.05 6.51 -14.45
C GLU A 200 5.44 6.26 -15.05
N LYS A 201 5.69 5.05 -15.59
CA LYS A 201 6.97 4.69 -16.21
C LYS A 201 7.27 5.56 -17.43
N LEU A 202 6.28 5.79 -18.28
CA LEU A 202 6.41 6.65 -19.46
C LEU A 202 6.58 8.12 -19.09
N THR A 203 5.93 8.57 -18.02
CA THR A 203 6.08 9.94 -17.54
C THR A 203 7.46 10.17 -16.96
N LYS A 204 7.95 9.22 -16.16
CA LYS A 204 9.32 9.26 -15.63
C LYS A 204 10.34 9.27 -16.77
N LEU A 205 10.17 8.41 -17.79
CA LEU A 205 10.99 8.45 -18.99
C LEU A 205 10.99 9.84 -19.64
N ALA A 206 9.83 10.46 -19.81
CA ALA A 206 9.72 11.79 -20.39
C ALA A 206 10.41 12.87 -19.55
N ILE A 207 10.34 12.78 -18.22
CA ILE A 207 11.05 13.69 -17.30
C ILE A 207 12.56 13.49 -17.40
N ASP A 208 13.02 12.24 -17.31
CA ASP A 208 14.45 11.88 -17.32
C ASP A 208 15.14 12.27 -18.63
N THR A 209 14.39 12.35 -19.75
CA THR A 209 14.93 12.79 -21.05
C THR A 209 14.69 14.27 -21.35
N GLY A 210 14.17 15.05 -20.39
CA GLY A 210 13.89 16.48 -20.57
C GLY A 210 12.68 16.79 -21.47
N LEU A 211 11.92 15.77 -21.88
CA LEU A 211 10.73 15.94 -22.74
C LEU A 211 9.64 16.73 -22.01
N SER A 212 9.53 16.59 -20.69
CA SER A 212 8.55 17.32 -19.87
C SER A 212 8.69 18.84 -19.92
N GLU A 213 9.88 19.34 -20.23
CA GLU A 213 10.16 20.78 -20.30
C GLU A 213 9.79 21.42 -21.65
N VAL A 214 9.68 20.61 -22.70
CA VAL A 214 9.42 21.07 -24.06
C VAL A 214 8.00 20.77 -24.54
N VAL A 215 7.29 19.86 -23.87
CA VAL A 215 5.89 19.56 -24.17
C VAL A 215 5.01 20.77 -23.88
N ARG A 216 4.23 21.16 -24.89
CA ARG A 216 3.32 22.32 -24.82
C ARG A 216 1.95 21.86 -24.35
N TRP A 217 1.58 22.28 -23.14
CA TRP A 217 0.29 21.95 -22.53
C TRP A 217 -0.13 23.04 -21.54
N LYS A 218 -1.36 22.94 -21.01
CA LYS A 218 -1.89 23.87 -20.00
C LYS A 218 -2.43 23.04 -18.82
N PRO A 219 -1.75 23.02 -17.67
CA PRO A 219 -2.26 22.32 -16.49
C PRO A 219 -3.52 23.01 -15.97
N ARG A 220 -4.41 22.21 -15.35
CA ARG A 220 -5.59 22.71 -14.65
C ARG A 220 -5.22 23.53 -13.42
N MET A 221 -4.19 23.11 -12.70
CA MET A 221 -3.64 23.71 -11.48
C MET A 221 -2.10 23.66 -11.59
N PRO A 222 -1.42 24.76 -11.97
CA PRO A 222 0.03 24.82 -12.07
C PRO A 222 0.78 24.39 -10.81
N GLU A 223 0.20 24.67 -9.63
CA GLU A 223 0.73 24.29 -8.32
C GLU A 223 0.68 22.78 -8.06
N ASN A 224 -0.16 22.04 -8.81
CA ASN A 224 -0.25 20.59 -8.75
C ASN A 224 -0.31 19.98 -10.16
N PRO A 225 0.85 19.85 -10.85
CA PRO A 225 0.91 19.29 -12.20
C PRO A 225 0.42 17.85 -12.27
N ILE A 226 0.74 17.04 -11.25
CA ILE A 226 0.33 15.62 -11.18
C ILE A 226 -1.19 15.50 -11.14
N GLY A 227 -1.85 16.22 -10.23
CA GLY A 227 -3.32 16.30 -10.14
C GLY A 227 -3.99 16.94 -11.34
N SER A 228 -3.22 17.64 -12.18
CA SER A 228 -3.66 18.23 -13.45
C SER A 228 -3.57 17.29 -14.65
N GLY A 229 -3.14 16.04 -14.45
CA GLY A 229 -3.05 15.03 -15.51
C GLY A 229 -1.70 14.95 -16.21
N LEU A 230 -0.61 15.41 -15.57
CA LEU A 230 0.76 15.34 -16.10
C LEU A 230 1.08 13.98 -16.73
N ASN A 231 0.73 12.88 -16.04
CA ASN A 231 1.11 11.55 -16.49
C ASN A 231 0.48 11.17 -17.84
N VAL A 232 -0.76 11.62 -18.07
CA VAL A 232 -1.49 11.37 -19.33
C VAL A 232 -0.87 12.19 -20.46
N VAL A 233 -0.52 13.44 -20.18
CA VAL A 233 0.07 14.35 -21.16
C VAL A 233 1.46 13.86 -21.59
N MET A 234 2.31 13.48 -20.64
CA MET A 234 3.67 13.04 -20.91
C MET A 234 3.72 11.69 -21.64
N SER A 235 2.92 10.71 -21.20
CA SER A 235 2.79 9.44 -21.93
C SER A 235 2.24 9.64 -23.35
N GLY A 236 1.25 10.53 -23.51
CA GLY A 236 0.72 10.92 -24.82
C GLY A 236 1.79 11.49 -25.76
N ALA A 237 2.66 12.36 -25.25
CA ALA A 237 3.78 12.93 -26.02
C ALA A 237 4.79 11.85 -26.45
N VAL A 238 5.14 10.92 -25.55
CA VAL A 238 6.02 9.79 -25.89
C VAL A 238 5.42 8.94 -27.01
N TYR A 239 4.14 8.58 -26.91
CA TYR A 239 3.46 7.84 -27.97
C TYR A 239 3.38 8.64 -29.27
N ALA A 240 3.14 9.94 -29.20
CA ALA A 240 3.05 10.78 -30.38
C ALA A 240 4.36 10.84 -31.16
N LEU A 241 5.50 10.89 -30.49
CA LEU A 241 6.82 10.84 -31.15
C LEU A 241 7.00 9.51 -31.90
N VAL A 242 6.63 8.38 -31.29
CA VAL A 242 6.68 7.07 -31.95
C VAL A 242 5.77 7.05 -33.18
N GLY A 243 4.53 7.54 -33.07
CA GLY A 243 3.60 7.62 -34.19
C GLY A 243 4.09 8.52 -35.32
N ALA A 244 4.70 9.66 -35.00
CA ALA A 244 5.29 10.57 -35.97
C ALA A 244 6.46 9.92 -36.72
N ILE A 245 7.36 9.25 -35.99
CA ILE A 245 8.50 8.54 -36.58
C ILE A 245 8.01 7.40 -37.48
N ALA A 246 6.96 6.68 -37.10
CA ALA A 246 6.42 5.60 -37.90
C ALA A 246 5.86 6.10 -39.24
N LEU A 247 5.17 7.23 -39.24
CA LEU A 247 4.62 7.82 -40.47
C LEU A 247 5.70 8.44 -41.36
N GLN A 248 6.75 9.03 -40.77
CA GLN A 248 7.80 9.72 -41.52
C GLN A 248 8.91 8.78 -42.00
N ASN A 249 9.33 7.83 -41.17
CA ASN A 249 10.51 6.98 -41.37
C ASN A 249 10.17 5.47 -41.45
N GLY A 250 8.89 5.11 -41.37
CA GLY A 250 8.40 3.74 -41.46
C GLY A 250 8.43 2.96 -40.14
N GLY A 251 7.71 1.83 -40.12
CA GLY A 251 7.53 0.99 -38.93
C GLY A 251 8.84 0.43 -38.36
N LYS A 252 9.80 0.06 -39.22
CA LYS A 252 11.12 -0.47 -38.79
C LYS A 252 11.91 0.53 -37.96
N ALA A 253 11.91 1.80 -38.37
CA ALA A 253 12.59 2.87 -37.62
C ALA A 253 11.90 3.10 -36.27
N ALA A 254 10.56 3.11 -36.24
CA ALA A 254 9.79 3.26 -35.02
C ALA A 254 10.00 2.08 -34.04
N SER A 255 9.96 0.84 -34.52
CA SER A 255 10.24 -0.37 -33.75
C SER A 255 11.61 -0.32 -33.06
N ARG A 256 12.66 0.08 -33.80
CA ARG A 256 14.01 0.25 -33.25
C ARG A 256 14.04 1.27 -32.12
N ILE A 257 13.39 2.42 -32.30
CA ILE A 257 13.29 3.45 -31.25
C ILE A 257 12.54 2.93 -30.02
N VAL A 258 11.43 2.22 -30.22
CA VAL A 258 10.66 1.63 -29.12
C VAL A 258 11.52 0.67 -28.30
N HIS A 259 12.25 -0.24 -28.96
CA HIS A 259 13.11 -1.21 -28.28
C HIS A 259 14.30 -0.55 -27.56
N GLU A 260 15.07 0.28 -28.27
CA GLU A 260 16.36 0.79 -27.80
C GLU A 260 16.22 1.99 -26.85
N ARG A 261 15.25 2.88 -27.10
CA ARG A 261 15.13 4.15 -26.37
C ARG A 261 14.03 4.11 -25.32
N ILE A 262 12.95 3.36 -25.55
CA ILE A 262 11.82 3.30 -24.62
C ILE A 262 11.93 2.08 -23.72
N MET A 263 11.81 0.86 -24.27
CA MET A 263 11.76 -0.37 -23.48
C MET A 263 13.01 -0.64 -22.67
N LYS A 264 14.20 -0.45 -23.27
CA LYS A 264 15.48 -0.63 -22.59
C LYS A 264 15.60 0.32 -21.38
N ARG A 265 15.24 1.59 -21.56
CA ARG A 265 15.26 2.58 -20.47
C ARG A 265 14.24 2.27 -19.38
N ILE A 266 13.00 1.89 -19.74
CA ILE A 266 11.97 1.51 -18.77
C ILE A 266 12.39 0.28 -17.94
N ARG A 267 13.03 -0.71 -18.56
CA ARG A 267 13.59 -1.88 -17.86
C ARG A 267 14.75 -1.50 -16.92
N ASN A 268 15.60 -0.57 -17.32
CA ASN A 268 16.68 -0.07 -16.47
C ASN A 268 16.17 0.80 -15.31
N ILE A 269 15.08 1.55 -15.50
CA ILE A 269 14.41 2.32 -14.43
C ILE A 269 13.91 1.37 -13.33
N LEU A 270 13.42 0.18 -13.68
CA LEU A 270 13.07 -0.88 -12.71
C LEU A 270 14.29 -1.30 -11.88
N GLN A 271 15.45 -1.44 -12.52
CA GLN A 271 16.70 -1.80 -11.84
C GLN A 271 17.26 -0.66 -10.99
N GLN A 272 17.10 0.61 -11.41
CA GLN A 272 17.50 1.79 -10.63
C GLN A 272 16.56 2.11 -9.48
N ILE A 273 15.25 1.85 -9.60
CA ILE A 273 14.34 1.96 -8.45
C ILE A 273 14.71 0.87 -7.43
N PHE A 274 14.93 -0.36 -7.89
CA PHE A 274 15.40 -1.44 -7.02
C PHE A 274 16.78 -1.14 -6.42
N SER A 275 17.70 -0.55 -7.18
CA SER A 275 19.04 -0.15 -6.75
C SER A 275 19.06 1.10 -5.88
N GLY A 276 18.11 2.03 -6.03
CA GLY A 276 17.99 3.23 -5.18
C GLY A 276 17.42 2.89 -3.81
N TYR A 277 16.50 1.93 -3.74
CA TYR A 277 16.11 1.30 -2.47
C TYR A 277 17.26 0.45 -1.90
N LEU A 278 18.04 -0.23 -2.74
CA LEU A 278 19.24 -0.96 -2.33
C LEU A 278 20.38 -0.04 -1.90
N GLU A 279 20.53 1.17 -2.46
CA GLU A 279 21.50 2.19 -2.05
C GLU A 279 21.07 2.90 -0.77
N LEU A 280 19.76 3.05 -0.51
CA LEU A 280 19.27 3.43 0.82
C LEU A 280 19.59 2.34 1.86
N LEU A 281 19.51 1.06 1.46
CA LEU A 281 19.92 -0.09 2.27
C LEU A 281 21.46 -0.24 2.38
N LEU A 282 22.23 0.18 1.38
CA LEU A 282 23.69 0.07 1.34
C LEU A 282 24.39 1.28 1.94
N ASN A 283 23.83 2.49 1.90
CA ASN A 283 24.30 3.61 2.73
C ASN A 283 24.11 3.33 4.24
N CYS A 284 23.32 2.31 4.59
CA CYS A 284 23.25 1.72 5.93
C CYS A 284 24.55 0.97 6.33
N THR A 285 25.43 0.62 5.38
CA THR A 285 26.69 -0.10 5.65
C THR A 285 27.87 0.79 6.03
N LYS A 286 27.69 2.12 6.07
CA LYS A 286 28.65 3.04 6.71
C LYS A 286 28.45 3.11 8.23
N PHE A 287 27.99 2.01 8.84
CA PHE A 287 27.84 1.88 10.28
C PHE A 287 29.20 1.52 10.88
N ARG A 288 29.73 2.39 11.74
CA ARG A 288 30.71 1.99 12.75
C ARG A 288 30.04 0.88 13.54
N MET A 289 30.42 -0.38 13.30
CA MET A 289 29.92 -1.53 14.07
C MET A 289 30.38 -1.38 15.53
N ALA A 290 29.60 -0.64 16.33
CA ALA A 290 29.55 -0.86 17.75
C ALA A 290 29.14 -2.33 17.96
N ARG A 291 29.79 -3.01 18.90
CA ARG A 291 29.60 -4.44 19.17
C ARG A 291 28.17 -4.66 19.74
N ILE A 292 27.19 -4.88 18.86
CA ILE A 292 25.77 -5.09 19.24
C ILE A 292 25.67 -6.33 20.12
N LYS A 293 25.15 -6.17 21.35
CA LYS A 293 24.88 -7.28 22.27
C LYS A 293 23.42 -7.72 22.08
N ILE A 294 23.24 -8.84 21.40
CA ILE A 294 21.91 -9.40 21.05
C ILE A 294 21.13 -9.88 22.30
N SER A 295 21.82 -10.11 23.41
CA SER A 295 21.22 -10.41 24.72
C SER A 295 20.61 -9.19 25.41
N GLN A 296 20.91 -7.96 24.96
CA GLN A 296 20.41 -6.72 25.54
C GLN A 296 19.34 -6.07 24.65
N PRO A 297 18.47 -5.21 25.22
CA PRO A 297 17.45 -4.50 24.45
C PRO A 297 18.05 -3.69 23.29
N LEU A 298 17.59 -3.94 22.07
CA LEU A 298 18.05 -3.26 20.86
C LEU A 298 17.51 -1.84 20.74
N VAL A 299 16.32 -1.57 21.29
CA VAL A 299 15.70 -0.22 21.31
C VAL A 299 16.63 0.84 21.92
N HIS A 300 17.49 0.39 22.82
CA HIS A 300 18.42 1.17 23.61
C HIS A 300 19.83 1.26 23.00
N GLN A 301 20.20 0.32 22.12
CA GLN A 301 21.50 0.30 21.43
C GLN A 301 21.45 0.98 20.07
N LEU A 302 20.30 0.96 19.39
CA LEU A 302 20.14 1.46 18.02
C LEU A 302 19.31 2.75 17.99
N GLN A 303 19.53 3.58 16.96
CA GLN A 303 18.66 4.72 16.70
C GLN A 303 17.25 4.24 16.33
N ILE A 304 16.22 5.01 16.74
CA ILE A 304 14.82 4.59 16.58
C ILE A 304 14.44 4.38 15.10
N GLN A 305 15.04 5.17 14.20
CA GLN A 305 14.80 5.06 12.76
C GLN A 305 15.13 3.66 12.24
N TYR A 306 16.26 3.08 12.65
CA TYR A 306 16.67 1.73 12.24
C TYR A 306 15.76 0.64 12.81
N VAL A 307 15.35 0.81 14.06
CA VAL A 307 14.43 -0.12 14.74
C VAL A 307 13.04 -0.11 14.07
N LEU A 308 12.62 1.00 13.45
CA LEU A 308 11.33 1.09 12.76
C LEU A 308 11.36 0.58 11.31
N ILE A 309 12.54 0.27 10.74
CA ILE A 309 12.62 -0.27 9.37
C ILE A 309 11.92 -1.62 9.27
N ILE A 310 12.15 -2.53 10.22
CA ILE A 310 11.64 -3.89 10.15
C ILE A 310 10.09 -3.95 10.18
N PRO A 311 9.38 -3.24 11.08
CA PRO A 311 7.92 -3.18 11.03
C PRO A 311 7.39 -2.61 9.70
N VAL A 312 8.03 -1.57 9.15
CA VAL A 312 7.65 -1.03 7.83
C VAL A 312 7.84 -2.07 6.73
N LEU A 313 8.92 -2.85 6.77
CA LEU A 313 9.15 -3.95 5.83
C LEU A 313 8.08 -5.05 5.97
N PHE A 314 7.64 -5.38 7.18
CA PHE A 314 6.54 -6.32 7.40
C PHE A 314 5.22 -5.82 6.81
N ALA A 315 4.90 -4.53 6.97
CA ALA A 315 3.71 -3.94 6.36
C ALA A 315 3.75 -4.00 4.83
N VAL A 316 4.90 -3.65 4.22
CA VAL A 316 5.09 -3.72 2.76
C VAL A 316 5.00 -5.17 2.27
N LEU A 317 5.67 -6.09 2.96
CA LEU A 317 5.64 -7.50 2.59
C LEU A 317 4.23 -8.09 2.73
N THR A 318 3.46 -7.64 3.72
CA THR A 318 2.04 -8.03 3.86
C THR A 318 1.23 -7.60 2.64
N VAL A 319 1.40 -6.36 2.14
CA VAL A 319 0.73 -5.91 0.90
C VAL A 319 1.13 -6.78 -0.28
N VAL A 320 2.43 -7.05 -0.46
CA VAL A 320 2.95 -7.87 -1.57
C VAL A 320 2.39 -9.29 -1.50
N ILE A 321 2.37 -9.92 -0.32
CA ILE A 321 1.87 -11.29 -0.17
C ILE A 321 0.35 -11.34 -0.33
N LEU A 322 -0.40 -10.38 0.22
CA LEU A 322 -1.85 -10.32 0.04
C LEU A 322 -2.25 -10.07 -1.42
N THR A 323 -1.47 -9.28 -2.17
CA THR A 323 -1.74 -9.02 -3.59
C THR A 323 -1.36 -10.20 -4.48
N THR A 324 -0.24 -10.86 -4.21
CA THR A 324 0.23 -12.02 -5.01
C THR A 324 -0.56 -13.29 -4.73
N HIS A 325 -1.00 -13.51 -3.49
CA HIS A 325 -1.82 -14.66 -3.10
C HIS A 325 -3.32 -14.35 -3.01
N GLY A 326 -3.72 -13.13 -3.38
CA GLY A 326 -5.11 -12.69 -3.40
C GLY A 326 -5.92 -13.41 -4.46
N ASP A 327 -7.01 -14.06 -4.04
CA ASP A 327 -7.98 -14.68 -4.94
C ASP A 327 -9.06 -13.66 -5.31
N VAL A 328 -9.53 -13.72 -6.57
CA VAL A 328 -10.61 -12.88 -7.13
C VAL A 328 -11.90 -12.94 -6.31
N ASN A 329 -12.09 -14.00 -5.52
CA ASN A 329 -13.23 -14.17 -4.63
C ASN A 329 -13.35 -13.09 -3.54
N ILE A 330 -12.24 -12.54 -3.02
CA ILE A 330 -12.28 -11.51 -1.96
C ILE A 330 -12.79 -10.16 -2.51
N PRO A 331 -12.23 -9.61 -3.61
CA PRO A 331 -12.80 -8.43 -4.25
C PRO A 331 -14.25 -8.62 -4.71
N LEU A 332 -14.61 -9.83 -5.16
CA LEU A 332 -15.99 -10.14 -5.54
C LEU A 332 -16.94 -10.09 -4.34
N LEU A 333 -16.53 -10.60 -3.18
CA LEU A 333 -17.32 -10.52 -1.95
C LEU A 333 -17.55 -9.05 -1.54
N TYR A 334 -16.51 -8.22 -1.61
CA TYR A 334 -16.65 -6.78 -1.36
C TYR A 334 -17.58 -6.11 -2.37
N SER A 335 -17.46 -6.46 -3.66
CA SER A 335 -18.34 -5.94 -4.73
C SER A 335 -19.81 -6.29 -4.51
N GLN A 336 -20.12 -7.50 -4.03
CA GLN A 336 -21.50 -7.90 -3.66
C GLN A 336 -22.07 -7.03 -2.54
N CYS A 337 -21.28 -6.79 -1.49
CA CYS A 337 -21.66 -5.90 -0.39
C CYS A 337 -21.84 -4.45 -0.86
N HIS A 338 -20.96 -3.96 -1.73
CA HIS A 338 -21.07 -2.63 -2.32
C HIS A 338 -22.30 -2.49 -3.22
N ALA A 339 -22.67 -3.54 -3.97
CA ALA A 339 -23.89 -3.62 -4.76
C ALA A 339 -25.16 -3.84 -3.92
N ARG A 340 -25.02 -3.94 -2.58
CA ARG A 340 -26.11 -4.18 -1.61
C ARG A 340 -26.88 -5.48 -1.84
N SER A 341 -26.25 -6.47 -2.49
CA SER A 341 -26.87 -7.77 -2.75
C SER A 341 -26.74 -8.75 -1.57
N ARG A 342 -25.97 -8.38 -0.54
CA ARG A 342 -25.68 -9.22 0.63
C ARG A 342 -25.88 -8.41 1.92
N LEU A 343 -26.49 -9.03 2.94
CA LEU A 343 -26.80 -8.41 4.24
C LEU A 343 -27.41 -6.99 4.09
N PRO A 344 -28.59 -6.85 3.48
CA PRO A 344 -29.14 -5.55 3.09
C PRO A 344 -29.30 -4.59 4.28
N ALA A 345 -29.63 -5.09 5.47
CA ALA A 345 -29.73 -4.26 6.68
C ALA A 345 -28.41 -3.53 7.02
N LEU A 346 -27.26 -4.16 6.73
CA LEU A 346 -25.93 -3.61 7.04
C LEU A 346 -25.35 -2.83 5.85
N SER A 347 -25.56 -3.31 4.62
CA SER A 347 -24.97 -2.71 3.41
C SER A 347 -25.54 -1.33 3.04
N HIS A 348 -26.69 -0.95 3.58
CA HIS A 348 -27.34 0.34 3.29
C HIS A 348 -26.82 1.50 4.15
N ILE A 349 -26.04 1.22 5.19
CA ILE A 349 -25.45 2.26 6.04
C ILE A 349 -24.46 3.08 5.19
N PRO A 350 -24.58 4.42 5.14
CA PRO A 350 -23.70 5.24 4.33
C PRO A 350 -22.25 5.12 4.81
N ILE A 351 -21.31 5.08 3.87
CA ILE A 351 -19.85 5.02 4.08
C ILE A 351 -19.37 3.69 4.67
N LEU A 352 -19.95 3.22 5.77
CA LEU A 352 -19.50 2.03 6.51
C LEU A 352 -20.20 0.74 6.12
N GLY A 353 -21.33 0.80 5.41
CA GLY A 353 -22.17 -0.37 5.16
C GLY A 353 -21.49 -1.45 4.32
N ALA A 354 -20.77 -1.08 3.25
CA ALA A 354 -20.07 -2.05 2.42
C ALA A 354 -18.88 -2.71 3.14
N PRO A 355 -17.97 -1.96 3.82
CA PRO A 355 -16.92 -2.56 4.65
C PRO A 355 -17.47 -3.45 5.77
N ALA A 356 -18.51 -3.02 6.49
CA ALA A 356 -19.11 -3.81 7.56
C ALA A 356 -19.77 -5.10 7.03
N CYS A 357 -20.52 -5.02 5.93
CA CYS A 357 -21.07 -6.19 5.25
C CYS A 357 -19.98 -7.18 4.82
N PHE A 358 -18.87 -6.66 4.29
CA PHE A 358 -17.74 -7.46 3.86
C PHE A 358 -17.11 -8.21 5.04
N LEU A 359 -16.78 -7.51 6.13
CA LEU A 359 -16.20 -8.10 7.34
C LEU A 359 -17.12 -9.17 7.94
N VAL A 360 -18.41 -8.84 8.14
CA VAL A 360 -19.38 -9.80 8.68
C VAL A 360 -19.48 -11.03 7.79
N SER A 361 -19.59 -10.84 6.48
CA SER A 361 -19.67 -11.96 5.53
C SER A 361 -18.40 -12.81 5.52
N ALA A 362 -17.22 -12.18 5.59
CA ALA A 362 -15.94 -12.87 5.61
C ALA A 362 -15.83 -13.76 6.85
N PHE A 363 -16.10 -13.23 8.04
CA PHE A 363 -16.06 -14.01 9.29
C PHE A 363 -17.13 -15.12 9.34
N MET A 364 -18.33 -14.90 8.78
CA MET A 364 -19.31 -15.98 8.60
C MET A 364 -18.78 -17.12 7.72
N PHE A 365 -18.03 -16.80 6.65
CA PHE A 365 -17.38 -17.83 5.84
C PHE A 365 -16.21 -18.50 6.55
N ALA A 366 -15.49 -17.78 7.40
CA ALA A 366 -14.40 -18.31 8.23
C ALA A 366 -14.90 -19.27 9.32
N THR A 367 -16.14 -19.16 9.77
CA THR A 367 -16.74 -20.06 10.77
C THR A 367 -17.56 -21.22 10.16
N ALA A 368 -17.62 -21.30 8.83
CA ALA A 368 -18.50 -22.23 8.12
C ALA A 368 -18.06 -23.72 8.17
N SER A 369 -16.82 -24.01 8.57
CA SER A 369 -16.28 -25.38 8.60
C SER A 369 -15.53 -25.65 9.90
N MET A 370 -15.51 -26.92 10.36
CA MET A 370 -14.92 -27.26 11.66
C MET A 370 -13.41 -26.95 11.72
N ARG A 371 -12.68 -27.27 10.64
CA ARG A 371 -11.25 -26.97 10.54
C ARG A 371 -10.97 -25.47 10.53
N ALA A 372 -11.85 -24.68 9.91
CA ALA A 372 -11.72 -23.23 9.90
C ALA A 372 -12.00 -22.60 11.27
N VAL A 373 -13.00 -23.11 12.00
CA VAL A 373 -13.24 -22.73 13.40
C VAL A 373 -12.04 -23.03 14.27
N ALA A 374 -11.36 -24.17 14.07
CA ALA A 374 -10.16 -24.50 14.83
C ALA A 374 -8.99 -23.55 14.54
N GLN A 375 -8.73 -23.23 13.27
CA GLN A 375 -7.72 -22.25 12.86
C GLN A 375 -8.02 -20.85 13.39
N LEU A 376 -9.28 -20.42 13.26
CA LEU A 376 -9.72 -19.12 13.75
C LEU A 376 -9.66 -19.06 15.28
N GLY A 377 -9.93 -20.15 15.98
CA GLY A 377 -9.78 -20.27 17.43
C GLY A 377 -8.35 -20.00 17.90
N VAL A 378 -7.34 -20.54 17.20
CA VAL A 378 -5.92 -20.25 17.50
C VAL A 378 -5.64 -18.76 17.35
N PHE A 379 -6.06 -18.15 16.24
CA PHE A 379 -5.90 -16.72 16.01
C PHE A 379 -6.58 -15.87 17.10
N LEU A 380 -7.86 -16.16 17.41
CA LEU A 380 -8.62 -15.43 18.42
C LEU A 380 -8.00 -15.57 19.80
N SER A 381 -7.53 -16.76 20.18
CA SER A 381 -6.86 -16.94 21.46
C SER A 381 -5.53 -16.19 21.57
N PHE A 382 -4.77 -16.07 20.46
CA PHE A 382 -3.59 -15.21 20.39
C PHE A 382 -3.96 -13.74 20.54
N LEU A 383 -5.00 -13.26 19.85
CA LEU A 383 -5.49 -11.89 20.02
C LEU A 383 -5.99 -11.62 21.43
N GLY A 384 -6.60 -12.61 22.11
CA GLY A 384 -7.02 -12.49 23.51
C GLY A 384 -5.84 -12.32 24.46
N ALA A 385 -4.76 -13.08 24.25
CA ALA A 385 -3.51 -12.90 24.98
C ALA A 385 -2.89 -11.51 24.71
N LEU A 386 -2.87 -11.08 23.44
CA LEU A 386 -2.32 -9.79 23.03
C LEU A 386 -3.14 -8.60 23.57
N LEU A 387 -4.47 -8.72 23.60
CA LEU A 387 -5.37 -7.77 24.25
C LEU A 387 -5.09 -7.67 25.75
N THR A 388 -4.88 -8.81 26.42
CA THR A 388 -4.52 -8.86 27.84
C THR A 388 -3.21 -8.12 28.08
N VAL A 389 -2.19 -8.41 27.28
CA VAL A 389 -0.90 -7.71 27.31
C VAL A 389 -1.07 -6.21 27.11
N CYS A 390 -1.78 -5.76 26.07
CA CYS A 390 -2.00 -4.33 25.84
C CYS A 390 -2.75 -3.66 27.01
N ARG A 391 -3.67 -4.36 27.67
CA ARG A 391 -4.41 -3.83 28.82
C ARG A 391 -3.58 -3.78 30.10
N VAL A 392 -2.71 -4.76 30.31
CA VAL A 392 -1.69 -4.73 31.38
C VAL A 392 -0.79 -3.53 31.16
N GLU A 393 -0.21 -3.36 29.97
CA GLU A 393 0.66 -2.23 29.66
C GLU A 393 -0.08 -0.88 29.76
N ALA A 394 -1.34 -0.80 29.34
CA ALA A 394 -2.15 0.42 29.48
C ALA A 394 -2.45 0.80 30.94
N ALA A 395 -2.42 -0.18 31.87
CA ALA A 395 -2.67 0.03 33.30
C ALA A 395 -1.41 0.43 34.09
N ARG A 396 -0.22 0.28 33.51
CA ARG A 396 1.05 0.64 34.15
C ARG A 396 1.23 2.15 34.25
N ALA A 397 1.87 2.60 35.34
CA ALA A 397 2.11 4.02 35.60
C ALA A 397 3.02 4.66 34.53
N CYS A 398 4.08 3.96 34.12
CA CYS A 398 5.04 4.43 33.10
C CYS A 398 4.40 4.73 31.73
N ASN A 399 3.26 4.13 31.42
CA ASN A 399 2.61 4.27 30.11
C ASN A 399 1.51 5.35 30.09
N GLN A 400 1.20 5.99 31.22
CA GLN A 400 0.09 6.95 31.31
C GLN A 400 0.29 8.24 30.52
N ARG A 401 1.55 8.62 30.25
CA ARG A 401 1.90 9.80 29.44
C ARG A 401 1.54 9.62 27.97
N SER A 402 1.53 8.39 27.46
CA SER A 402 1.27 8.10 26.06
C SER A 402 -0.20 7.77 25.81
N TRP A 403 -0.90 8.63 25.07
CA TRP A 403 -2.32 8.46 24.76
C TRP A 403 -2.61 7.13 24.05
N ASN A 404 -1.76 6.78 23.08
CA ASN A 404 -1.95 5.60 22.23
C ASN A 404 -1.84 4.27 23.00
N ILE A 405 -1.02 4.21 24.05
CA ILE A 405 -0.86 3.02 24.88
C ILE A 405 -1.94 2.99 25.96
N ARG A 406 -2.21 4.14 26.59
CA ARG A 406 -3.23 4.27 27.66
C ARG A 406 -4.64 3.93 27.18
N PHE A 407 -5.01 4.34 25.95
CA PHE A 407 -6.35 4.12 25.39
C PHE A 407 -6.29 3.27 24.11
N PRO A 408 -6.00 1.97 24.23
CA PRO A 408 -5.73 1.12 23.07
C PRO A 408 -7.00 0.81 22.25
N ALA A 409 -8.20 1.09 22.77
CA ALA A 409 -9.48 0.75 22.16
C ALA A 409 -9.65 1.29 20.73
N LEU A 410 -9.19 2.51 20.45
CA LEU A 410 -9.25 3.10 19.11
C LEU A 410 -8.31 2.38 18.14
N SER A 411 -7.09 2.08 18.57
CA SER A 411 -6.13 1.30 17.77
C SER A 411 -6.69 -0.09 17.46
N TRP A 412 -7.31 -0.75 18.44
CA TRP A 412 -7.96 -2.06 18.23
C TRP A 412 -9.23 -1.99 17.37
N LEU A 413 -9.96 -0.87 17.36
CA LEU A 413 -11.05 -0.67 16.43
C LEU A 413 -10.54 -0.51 14.99
N ALA A 414 -9.44 0.24 14.80
CA ALA A 414 -8.76 0.34 13.51
C ALA A 414 -8.22 -1.02 13.04
N PHE A 415 -7.69 -1.85 13.96
CA PHE A 415 -7.24 -3.22 13.68
C PHE A 415 -8.35 -4.05 13.01
N ASN A 416 -9.59 -3.96 13.50
CA ASN A 416 -10.73 -4.69 12.92
C ASN A 416 -11.14 -4.19 11.52
N LEU A 417 -10.89 -2.91 11.20
CA LEU A 417 -11.33 -2.29 9.96
C LEU A 417 -10.30 -2.38 8.83
N ILE A 418 -9.03 -2.16 9.16
CA ILE A 418 -7.94 -2.00 8.18
C ILE A 418 -7.16 -3.32 7.98
N GLY A 419 -7.17 -4.21 8.98
CA GLY A 419 -6.35 -5.42 9.03
C GLY A 419 -5.29 -5.31 10.13
N GLY A 420 -4.95 -6.45 10.72
CA GLY A 420 -4.17 -6.49 11.94
C GLY A 420 -2.73 -6.09 11.76
N SER A 421 -2.08 -6.66 10.75
CA SER A 421 -0.69 -6.37 10.36
C SER A 421 -0.41 -4.88 10.22
N PHE A 422 -1.20 -4.14 9.42
CA PHE A 422 -0.97 -2.70 9.21
C PHE A 422 -1.01 -1.87 10.49
N VAL A 423 -2.00 -2.12 11.34
CA VAL A 423 -2.17 -1.36 12.58
C VAL A 423 -1.09 -1.75 13.60
N TRP A 424 -0.68 -3.02 13.64
CA TRP A 424 0.42 -3.44 14.50
C TRP A 424 1.76 -2.87 14.04
N ASP A 425 2.07 -3.03 12.77
CA ASP A 425 3.37 -2.73 12.17
C ASP A 425 3.64 -1.22 12.12
N LEU A 426 2.61 -0.43 11.77
CA LEU A 426 2.79 1.00 11.49
C LEU A 426 2.32 1.91 12.62
N TRP A 427 1.54 1.38 13.58
CA TRP A 427 0.93 2.22 14.62
C TRP A 427 1.25 1.74 16.03
N ILE A 428 0.86 0.52 16.40
CA ILE A 428 0.98 0.04 17.80
C ILE A 428 2.45 -0.16 18.20
N ILE A 429 3.20 -0.98 17.47
CA ILE A 429 4.61 -1.28 17.81
C ILE A 429 5.48 -0.02 17.77
N PRO A 430 5.40 0.83 16.73
CA PRO A 430 6.14 2.08 16.73
C PRO A 430 5.84 2.98 17.93
N ALA A 431 4.59 3.02 18.41
CA ALA A 431 4.23 3.79 19.60
C ALA A 431 4.90 3.23 20.86
N PHE A 432 4.91 1.91 21.06
CA PHE A 432 5.59 1.27 22.19
C PHE A 432 7.11 1.46 22.13
N LEU A 433 7.73 1.25 20.97
CA LEU A 433 9.19 1.36 20.83
C LEU A 433 9.68 2.79 20.99
N LYS A 434 8.93 3.77 20.48
CA LYS A 434 9.22 5.18 20.71
C LYS A 434 9.09 5.53 22.20
N HIS A 435 7.98 5.14 22.84
CA HIS A 435 7.75 5.41 24.26
C HIS A 435 8.82 4.79 25.15
N ALA A 436 9.22 3.54 24.90
CA ALA A 436 10.29 2.87 25.63
C ALA A 436 11.63 3.62 25.51
N LYS A 437 11.91 4.20 24.34
CA LYS A 437 13.13 4.99 24.13
C LYS A 437 13.06 6.34 24.83
N ASP A 438 11.93 7.04 24.73
CA ASP A 438 11.73 8.35 25.35
C ASP A 438 11.85 8.25 26.88
N MET A 439 11.27 7.22 27.50
CA MET A 439 11.39 6.94 28.94
C MET A 439 12.84 6.78 29.42
N ARG A 440 13.69 6.11 28.64
CA ARG A 440 15.12 5.97 29.01
C ARG A 440 15.86 7.29 28.94
N VAL A 441 15.56 8.12 27.94
CA VAL A 441 16.17 9.45 27.82
C VAL A 441 15.75 10.36 28.97
N GLU A 442 14.47 10.28 29.39
CA GLU A 442 13.98 11.01 30.56
C GLU A 442 14.69 10.55 31.84
N ARG A 443 14.82 9.24 32.06
CA ARG A 443 15.53 8.68 33.22
C ARG A 443 16.97 9.19 33.33
N VAL A 444 17.76 9.05 32.25
CA VAL A 444 19.16 9.51 32.23
C VAL A 444 19.27 11.01 32.54
N LYS A 445 18.28 11.81 32.15
CA LYS A 445 18.23 13.24 32.50
C LYS A 445 17.89 13.47 33.98
N GLU A 446 16.94 12.73 34.54
CA GLU A 446 16.57 12.81 35.95
C GLU A 446 17.74 12.39 36.86
N ASP A 447 18.43 11.30 36.52
CA ASP A 447 19.56 10.81 37.32
C ASP A 447 20.75 11.78 37.27
N ALA A 448 21.00 12.44 36.13
CA ALA A 448 22.01 13.50 36.01
C ALA A 448 21.68 14.74 36.87
N LEU A 449 20.39 15.01 37.10
CA LEU A 449 19.94 16.12 37.96
C LEU A 449 20.02 15.74 39.45
N GLU A 450 19.68 14.49 39.81
CA GLU A 450 19.70 14.01 41.19
C GLU A 450 21.13 13.77 41.73
N HIS A 451 22.05 13.28 40.90
CA HIS A 451 23.48 13.16 41.27
C HIS A 451 24.13 14.53 41.58
N GLY A 452 23.57 15.63 41.07
CA GLY A 452 23.99 16.99 41.41
C GLY A 452 23.46 17.50 42.76
N GLN A 453 22.48 16.82 43.38
CA GLN A 453 21.79 17.28 44.59
C GLN A 453 22.06 16.44 45.86
N GLY A 454 22.92 15.41 45.79
CA GLY A 454 23.46 14.72 46.98
C GLY A 454 22.42 14.02 47.85
N ASN A 455 21.24 13.69 47.30
CA ASN A 455 20.16 13.03 48.04
C ASN A 455 20.19 11.54 47.70
N GLU A 456 20.40 10.69 48.71
CA GLU A 456 20.23 9.23 48.58
C GLU A 456 18.73 8.92 48.40
N GLY A 457 18.30 8.80 47.15
CA GLY A 457 16.96 8.35 46.77
C GLY A 457 16.73 6.86 47.10
N PRO A 458 15.49 6.34 46.92
CA PRO A 458 15.21 4.92 47.06
C PRO A 458 16.11 4.07 46.15
N PHE A 459 16.42 2.83 46.56
CA PHE A 459 17.18 1.87 45.76
C PHE A 459 16.59 1.79 44.34
N GLU A 460 17.45 1.84 43.32
CA GLU A 460 17.08 1.95 41.90
C GLU A 460 16.04 0.90 41.48
N GLU A 461 16.17 -0.33 41.99
CA GLU A 461 15.23 -1.43 41.76
C GLU A 461 13.79 -1.09 42.22
N GLU A 462 13.63 -0.43 43.37
CA GLU A 462 12.31 -0.03 43.90
C GLU A 462 11.67 1.07 43.05
N ARG A 463 12.48 2.03 42.54
CA ARG A 463 12.02 3.07 41.60
C ARG A 463 11.49 2.43 40.31
N VAL A 464 12.23 1.49 39.73
CA VAL A 464 11.81 0.80 38.49
C VAL A 464 10.53 -0.01 38.70
N MET A 465 10.43 -0.74 39.81
CA MET A 465 9.22 -1.50 40.14
C MET A 465 8.00 -0.59 40.34
N LEU A 466 8.18 0.58 40.96
CA LEU A 466 7.11 1.55 41.17
C LEU A 466 6.63 2.17 39.85
N GLU A 467 7.54 2.55 38.95
CA GLU A 467 7.19 3.06 37.61
C GLU A 467 6.40 2.05 36.78
N ARG A 468 6.74 0.76 36.90
CA ARG A 468 6.11 -0.32 36.13
C ARG A 468 4.91 -0.95 36.85
N SER A 469 4.60 -0.49 38.05
CA SER A 469 3.42 -0.92 38.81
C SER A 469 2.10 -0.46 38.19
N PHE A 470 1.02 -1.17 38.51
CA PHE A 470 -0.33 -0.69 38.26
C PHE A 470 -0.66 0.49 39.16
N ILE A 471 -1.37 1.47 38.62
CA ILE A 471 -1.84 2.65 39.36
C ILE A 471 -2.85 2.27 40.43
N THR A 472 -3.66 1.25 40.14
CA THR A 472 -4.75 0.77 41.01
C THR A 472 -4.77 -0.75 41.02
N ARG A 473 -4.91 -1.38 42.20
CA ARG A 473 -5.08 -2.84 42.31
C ARG A 473 -6.37 -3.33 41.67
N ALA A 474 -7.34 -2.44 41.48
CA ALA A 474 -8.56 -2.71 40.72
C ALA A 474 -8.29 -3.30 39.32
N ASP A 475 -7.17 -2.95 38.67
CA ASP A 475 -6.83 -3.46 37.34
C ASP A 475 -6.52 -4.97 37.32
N ILE A 476 -6.12 -5.55 38.45
CA ILE A 476 -5.93 -7.01 38.61
C ILE A 476 -7.20 -7.78 38.26
N TYR A 477 -8.36 -7.24 38.66
CA TYR A 477 -9.67 -7.83 38.39
C TYR A 477 -10.26 -7.32 37.08
N ALA A 478 -10.10 -6.03 36.80
CA ALA A 478 -10.75 -5.40 35.66
C ALA A 478 -10.19 -5.88 34.31
N VAL A 479 -8.87 -6.12 34.22
CA VAL A 479 -8.24 -6.63 32.98
C VAL A 479 -8.76 -8.02 32.58
N PRO A 480 -8.64 -9.08 33.42
CA PRO A 480 -9.10 -10.42 33.03
C PRO A 480 -10.61 -10.49 32.80
N VAL A 481 -11.41 -9.79 33.60
CA VAL A 481 -12.88 -9.74 33.41
C VAL A 481 -13.24 -9.04 32.09
N ALA A 482 -12.57 -7.94 31.76
CA ALA A 482 -12.79 -7.23 30.51
C ALA A 482 -12.43 -8.08 29.29
N VAL A 483 -11.32 -8.82 29.32
CA VAL A 483 -10.92 -9.71 28.23
C VAL A 483 -11.88 -10.91 28.15
N ALA A 484 -12.25 -11.51 29.28
CA ALA A 484 -13.17 -12.64 29.32
C ALA A 484 -14.55 -12.27 28.73
N ILE A 485 -15.20 -11.23 29.27
CA ILE A 485 -16.56 -10.83 28.89
C ILE A 485 -16.56 -10.03 27.58
N GLY A 486 -15.62 -9.12 27.40
CA GLY A 486 -15.60 -8.20 26.26
C GLY A 486 -15.05 -8.81 24.98
N PHE A 487 -14.25 -9.89 25.06
CA PHE A 487 -13.61 -10.49 23.89
C PHE A 487 -13.82 -12.01 23.78
N ILE A 488 -13.49 -12.78 24.82
CA ILE A 488 -13.52 -14.25 24.72
C ILE A 488 -14.94 -14.78 24.58
N VAL A 489 -15.90 -14.29 25.38
CA VAL A 489 -17.31 -14.69 25.29
C VAL A 489 -17.91 -14.35 23.91
N PRO A 490 -17.79 -13.11 23.39
CA PRO A 490 -18.22 -12.80 22.01
C PRO A 490 -17.53 -13.65 20.95
N SER A 491 -16.25 -13.98 21.13
CA SER A 491 -15.50 -14.84 20.21
C SER A 491 -16.09 -16.24 20.17
N ILE A 492 -16.36 -16.85 21.33
CA ILE A 492 -17.00 -18.17 21.42
C ILE A 492 -18.39 -18.12 20.78
N LEU A 493 -19.19 -17.08 21.08
CA LEU A 493 -20.51 -16.90 20.51
C LEU A 493 -20.48 -16.85 18.97
N MET A 494 -19.53 -16.09 18.41
CA MET A 494 -19.30 -16.00 16.96
C MET A 494 -18.94 -17.36 16.34
N LEU A 495 -18.06 -18.13 17.00
CA LEU A 495 -17.64 -19.45 16.51
C LEU A 495 -18.77 -20.49 16.57
N VAL A 496 -19.65 -20.39 17.58
CA VAL A 496 -20.72 -21.36 17.82
C VAL A 496 -22.00 -21.04 17.04
N LEU A 497 -22.48 -19.79 17.10
CA LEU A 497 -23.75 -19.40 16.47
C LEU A 497 -23.64 -19.23 14.95
N LYS A 498 -22.47 -18.80 14.45
CA LYS A 498 -22.17 -18.65 13.01
C LYS A 498 -23.14 -17.74 12.24
N ASP A 499 -23.85 -16.87 12.94
CA ASP A 499 -24.83 -15.95 12.39
C ASP A 499 -24.26 -14.53 12.26
N ALA A 500 -24.94 -13.67 11.49
CA ALA A 500 -24.47 -12.31 11.25
C ALA A 500 -24.46 -11.44 12.52
N ALA A 501 -25.38 -11.68 13.46
CA ALA A 501 -25.49 -10.88 14.67
C ALA A 501 -24.34 -11.14 15.64
N SER A 502 -23.96 -12.41 15.88
CA SER A 502 -22.82 -12.73 16.73
C SER A 502 -21.49 -12.17 16.18
N VAL A 503 -21.28 -12.25 14.86
CA VAL A 503 -20.12 -11.66 14.19
C VAL A 503 -20.13 -10.13 14.32
N ALA A 504 -21.28 -9.49 14.11
CA ALA A 504 -21.40 -8.04 14.24
C ALA A 504 -21.09 -7.56 15.67
N VAL A 505 -21.62 -8.25 16.69
CA VAL A 505 -21.31 -7.95 18.10
C VAL A 505 -19.82 -8.13 18.37
N TRP A 506 -19.21 -9.20 17.85
CA TRP A 506 -17.78 -9.46 18.01
C TRP A 506 -16.91 -8.38 17.37
N LEU A 507 -17.27 -7.82 16.21
CA LEU A 507 -16.49 -6.74 15.57
C LEU A 507 -16.36 -5.47 16.44
N PHE A 508 -17.26 -5.27 17.40
CA PHE A 508 -17.20 -4.17 18.38
C PHE A 508 -16.50 -4.56 19.70
N PHE A 509 -15.83 -5.71 19.77
CA PHE A 509 -15.08 -6.14 20.96
C PHE A 509 -14.16 -5.04 21.53
N PRO A 510 -13.46 -4.18 20.76
CA PRO A 510 -12.57 -3.18 21.35
C PRO A 510 -13.32 -2.22 22.28
N LEU A 511 -14.55 -1.83 21.90
CA LEU A 511 -15.43 -1.00 22.69
C LEU A 511 -16.03 -1.77 23.87
N LEU A 512 -16.42 -3.04 23.67
CA LEU A 512 -16.95 -3.88 24.74
C LEU A 512 -15.91 -4.12 25.84
N VAL A 513 -14.68 -4.51 25.48
CA VAL A 513 -13.58 -4.69 26.44
C VAL A 513 -13.27 -3.35 27.15
N ALA A 514 -13.36 -2.21 26.46
CA ALA A 514 -13.14 -0.91 27.10
C ALA A 514 -14.25 -0.55 28.10
N ALA A 515 -15.51 -0.74 27.72
CA ALA A 515 -16.67 -0.48 28.58
C ALA A 515 -16.69 -1.38 29.82
N VAL A 516 -16.44 -2.69 29.64
CA VAL A 516 -16.39 -3.65 30.75
C VAL A 516 -15.23 -3.33 31.69
N HIS A 517 -14.04 -3.00 31.17
CA HIS A 517 -12.89 -2.60 32.00
C HIS A 517 -13.25 -1.39 32.86
N LEU A 518 -13.83 -0.34 32.25
CA LEU A 518 -14.22 0.87 33.00
C LEU A 518 -15.25 0.55 34.10
N ALA A 519 -16.27 -0.25 33.78
CA ALA A 519 -17.31 -0.62 34.73
C ALA A 519 -16.77 -1.45 35.90
N VAL A 520 -15.95 -2.48 35.61
CA VAL A 520 -15.36 -3.35 36.63
C VAL A 520 -14.34 -2.59 37.47
N LYS A 521 -13.50 -1.74 36.85
CA LYS A 521 -12.55 -0.89 37.57
C LYS A 521 -13.28 0.05 38.52
N PHE A 522 -14.33 0.73 38.05
CA PHE A 522 -15.13 1.62 38.88
C PHE A 522 -15.75 0.88 40.08
N ALA A 523 -16.34 -0.30 39.85
CA ALA A 523 -16.91 -1.12 40.92
C ALA A 523 -15.84 -1.60 41.90
N ALA A 524 -14.70 -2.09 41.40
CA ALA A 524 -13.60 -2.61 42.20
C ALA A 524 -12.96 -1.53 43.08
N VAL A 525 -12.70 -0.33 42.55
CA VAL A 525 -12.18 0.80 43.34
C VAL A 525 -13.13 1.16 44.47
N ARG A 526 -14.44 1.15 44.21
CA ARG A 526 -15.46 1.49 45.21
C ARG A 526 -15.64 0.41 46.27
N LEU A 527 -15.52 -0.86 45.90
CA LEU A 527 -15.72 -2.01 46.79
C LEU A 527 -14.49 -2.38 47.60
N LEU A 528 -13.30 -2.32 47.01
CA LEU A 528 -12.06 -2.82 47.60
C LEU A 528 -11.33 -1.78 48.48
N ARG A 529 -11.77 -0.50 48.51
CA ARG A 529 -11.07 0.61 49.19
C ARG A 529 -9.57 0.56 48.89
N ASP A 530 -9.24 0.77 47.62
CA ASP A 530 -7.91 0.51 47.04
C ASP A 530 -6.77 1.28 47.77
N ASN A 531 -5.65 0.59 48.00
CA ASN A 531 -4.54 1.00 48.89
C ASN A 531 -3.22 1.28 48.15
N GLY A 532 -3.29 1.79 46.90
CA GLY A 532 -2.11 2.26 46.16
C GLY A 532 -1.53 1.26 45.16
N PRO A 533 -0.34 1.56 44.61
CA PRO A 533 0.21 0.83 43.47
C PRO A 533 0.54 -0.64 43.77
N LEU A 534 0.53 -1.48 42.74
CA LEU A 534 0.97 -2.87 42.83
C LEU A 534 1.79 -3.27 41.62
N TYR A 535 3.00 -3.75 41.87
CA TYR A 535 3.81 -4.45 40.86
C TYR A 535 3.24 -5.88 40.67
N LEU A 536 2.81 -6.21 39.46
CA LEU A 536 2.02 -7.44 39.22
C LEU A 536 2.86 -8.70 39.44
N GLU A 537 4.14 -8.64 39.05
CA GLU A 537 5.03 -9.78 38.96
C GLU A 537 5.64 -10.19 40.32
N SER A 538 5.52 -9.33 41.35
CA SER A 538 5.85 -9.71 42.73
C SER A 538 4.79 -10.58 43.39
N HIS A 539 3.55 -10.56 42.88
CA HIS A 539 2.42 -11.27 43.48
C HIS A 539 1.86 -12.36 42.55
N SER A 540 2.36 -13.59 42.74
CA SER A 540 2.01 -14.77 41.93
C SER A 540 0.51 -14.97 41.69
N PRO A 541 -0.40 -14.90 42.68
CA PRO A 541 -1.81 -15.17 42.42
C PRO A 541 -2.47 -14.03 41.62
N SER A 542 -2.00 -12.78 41.73
CA SER A 542 -2.48 -11.68 40.88
C SER A 542 -2.04 -11.87 39.43
N MET A 543 -0.78 -12.27 39.22
CA MET A 543 -0.25 -12.59 37.90
C MET A 543 -1.04 -13.75 37.26
N VAL A 544 -1.28 -14.83 38.00
CA VAL A 544 -2.10 -15.96 37.53
C VAL A 544 -3.51 -15.50 37.19
N LEU A 545 -4.15 -14.68 38.03
CA LEU A 545 -5.50 -14.17 37.77
C LEU A 545 -5.59 -13.41 36.44
N VAL A 546 -4.61 -12.56 36.15
CA VAL A 546 -4.58 -11.72 34.93
C VAL A 546 -4.37 -12.57 33.67
N TYR A 547 -3.47 -13.55 33.71
CA TYR A 547 -3.07 -14.31 32.51
C TYR A 547 -3.75 -15.67 32.33
N ALA A 548 -4.41 -16.22 33.35
CA ALA A 548 -4.98 -17.58 33.29
C ALA A 548 -6.01 -17.74 32.18
N VAL A 549 -6.92 -16.78 32.01
CA VAL A 549 -8.02 -16.87 31.04
C VAL A 549 -7.51 -16.96 29.58
N PRO A 550 -6.69 -16.02 29.06
CA PRO A 550 -6.17 -16.13 27.70
C PRO A 550 -5.22 -17.34 27.53
N PHE A 551 -4.46 -17.71 28.56
CA PHE A 551 -3.58 -18.87 28.53
C PHE A 551 -4.38 -20.18 28.32
N ILE A 552 -5.41 -20.40 29.13
CA ILE A 552 -6.28 -21.58 29.05
C ILE A 552 -7.01 -21.61 27.70
N ALA A 553 -7.52 -20.45 27.24
CA ALA A 553 -8.18 -20.35 25.94
C ALA A 553 -7.24 -20.74 24.78
N SER A 554 -5.97 -20.34 24.84
CA SER A 554 -4.96 -20.72 23.85
C SER A 554 -4.60 -22.20 23.91
N LEU A 555 -4.51 -22.80 25.09
CA LEU A 555 -4.22 -24.22 25.22
C LEU A 555 -5.36 -25.08 24.61
N PHE A 556 -6.60 -24.72 24.90
CA PHE A 556 -7.77 -25.39 24.32
C PHE A 556 -7.86 -25.20 22.81
N SER A 557 -7.67 -23.98 22.30
CA SER A 557 -7.73 -23.70 20.86
C SER A 557 -6.63 -24.41 20.08
N HIS A 558 -5.41 -24.47 20.63
CA HIS A 558 -4.27 -25.16 20.04
C HIS A 558 -4.47 -26.68 20.03
N THR A 559 -4.94 -27.24 21.14
CA THR A 559 -5.29 -28.67 21.23
C THR A 559 -6.39 -29.02 20.23
N PHE A 560 -7.43 -28.19 20.14
CA PHE A 560 -8.52 -28.36 19.18
C PHE A 560 -8.04 -28.24 17.73
N PHE A 561 -7.10 -27.34 17.43
CA PHE A 561 -6.48 -27.22 16.13
C PHE A 561 -5.65 -28.46 15.75
N ILE A 562 -4.83 -28.97 16.67
CA ILE A 562 -4.08 -30.22 16.46
C ILE A 562 -5.04 -31.38 16.20
N TRP A 563 -6.08 -31.51 17.02
CA TRP A 563 -7.12 -32.52 16.84
C TRP A 563 -7.84 -32.40 15.49
N SER A 564 -8.08 -31.18 15.01
CA SER A 564 -8.78 -30.94 13.73
C SER A 564 -8.05 -31.49 12.50
N PHE A 565 -6.75 -31.79 12.59
CA PHE A 565 -6.00 -32.42 11.49
C PHE A 565 -6.45 -33.85 11.20
N PHE A 566 -7.02 -34.53 12.19
CA PHE A 566 -7.53 -35.90 12.05
C PHE A 566 -8.92 -35.96 11.41
N TYR A 567 -9.58 -34.81 11.19
CA TYR A 567 -10.89 -34.74 10.55
C TYR A 567 -10.78 -34.38 9.06
N LYS A 568 -11.70 -34.91 8.24
CA LYS A 568 -11.73 -34.63 6.79
C LYS A 568 -12.00 -33.15 6.55
N ASN A 569 -11.21 -32.54 5.68
CA ASN A 569 -11.36 -31.12 5.35
C ASN A 569 -12.69 -30.86 4.61
N ASP A 570 -13.61 -30.16 5.28
CA ASP A 570 -14.95 -29.78 4.81
C ASP A 570 -15.00 -28.33 4.25
N SER A 571 -13.85 -27.65 4.19
CA SER A 571 -13.80 -26.24 3.81
C SER A 571 -14.17 -25.99 2.33
N ARG A 572 -15.16 -25.12 2.12
CA ARG A 572 -15.54 -24.61 0.79
C ARG A 572 -14.49 -23.64 0.26
N GLN A 573 -14.52 -23.37 -1.05
CA GLN A 573 -13.57 -22.46 -1.70
C GLN A 573 -13.50 -21.09 -1.01
N MET A 574 -14.65 -20.44 -0.78
CA MET A 574 -14.68 -19.13 -0.12
C MET A 574 -14.09 -19.16 1.31
N THR A 575 -14.38 -20.21 2.09
CA THR A 575 -13.79 -20.41 3.42
C THR A 575 -12.27 -20.53 3.36
N ARG A 576 -11.73 -21.32 2.41
CA ARG A 576 -10.29 -21.44 2.20
C ARG A 576 -9.64 -20.11 1.84
N THR A 577 -10.29 -19.33 0.98
CA THR A 577 -9.79 -18.03 0.56
C THR A 577 -9.77 -17.02 1.72
N VAL A 578 -10.85 -16.92 2.50
CA VAL A 578 -10.88 -16.04 3.68
C VAL A 578 -9.86 -16.47 4.72
N LEU A 579 -9.73 -17.78 5.00
CA LEU A 579 -8.72 -18.27 5.95
C LEU A 579 -7.30 -18.00 5.49
N LYS A 580 -7.00 -18.07 4.19
CA LYS A 580 -5.68 -17.68 3.67
C LYS A 580 -5.37 -16.22 4.01
N PHE A 581 -6.33 -15.32 3.83
CA PHE A 581 -6.17 -13.91 4.17
C PHE A 581 -5.93 -13.73 5.68
N VAL A 582 -6.78 -14.33 6.53
CA VAL A 582 -6.63 -14.29 8.00
C VAL A 582 -5.29 -14.88 8.45
N LYS A 583 -4.84 -15.98 7.82
CA LYS A 583 -3.56 -16.61 8.14
C LYS A 583 -2.36 -15.72 7.80
N ILE A 584 -2.38 -15.05 6.65
CA ILE A 584 -1.32 -14.12 6.25
C ILE A 584 -1.25 -12.98 7.28
N ASP A 585 -2.39 -12.37 7.59
CA ASP A 585 -2.47 -11.28 8.58
C ASP A 585 -2.01 -11.72 9.98
N PHE A 586 -2.37 -12.95 10.40
CA PHE A 586 -1.92 -13.53 11.65
C PHE A 586 -0.41 -13.74 11.70
N VAL A 587 0.19 -14.29 10.64
CA VAL A 587 1.64 -14.56 10.60
C VAL A 587 2.43 -13.27 10.72
N PHE A 588 2.06 -12.23 9.99
CA PHE A 588 2.72 -10.92 10.10
C PHE A 588 2.51 -10.28 11.46
N THR A 589 1.27 -10.27 11.97
CA THR A 589 1.00 -9.77 13.33
C THR A 589 1.86 -10.50 14.37
N ALA A 590 1.95 -11.83 14.30
CA ALA A 590 2.76 -12.63 15.23
C ALA A 590 4.26 -12.37 15.07
N ALA A 591 4.76 -12.22 13.84
CA ALA A 591 6.15 -11.88 13.56
C ALA A 591 6.51 -10.49 14.11
N SER A 592 5.60 -9.52 14.00
CA SER A 592 5.79 -8.17 14.52
C SER A 592 5.77 -8.14 16.05
N VAL A 593 4.91 -8.92 16.70
CA VAL A 593 4.94 -9.08 18.17
C VAL A 593 6.22 -9.77 18.62
N LEU A 594 6.68 -10.81 17.92
CA LEU A 594 7.96 -11.46 18.20
C LEU A 594 9.14 -10.48 18.05
N TYR A 595 9.11 -9.66 17.00
CA TYR A 595 10.09 -8.59 16.79
C TYR A 595 10.05 -7.57 17.93
N TRP A 596 8.87 -7.16 18.37
CA TRP A 596 8.72 -6.25 19.50
C TRP A 596 9.35 -6.83 20.77
N VAL A 597 9.05 -8.08 21.11
CA VAL A 597 9.67 -8.77 22.26
C VAL A 597 11.20 -8.81 22.12
N PHE A 598 11.70 -9.18 20.94
CA PHE A 598 13.14 -9.24 20.67
C PHE A 598 13.84 -7.88 20.86
N VAL A 599 13.24 -6.82 20.34
CA VAL A 599 13.81 -5.47 20.39
C VAL A 599 13.84 -4.90 21.80
N GLU A 600 12.82 -5.20 22.59
CA GLU A 600 12.66 -4.61 23.92
C GLU A 600 13.30 -5.43 25.03
N SER A 601 13.38 -6.76 24.88
CA SER A 601 13.83 -7.66 25.95
C SER A 601 14.96 -8.61 25.55
N GLY A 602 15.46 -8.52 24.32
CA GLY A 602 16.56 -9.33 23.82
C GLY A 602 16.12 -10.71 23.29
N ILE A 603 17.11 -11.53 22.93
CA ILE A 603 16.87 -12.81 22.23
C ILE A 603 16.25 -13.90 23.08
N VAL A 604 16.51 -13.92 24.39
CA VAL A 604 16.06 -15.02 25.27
C VAL A 604 14.53 -15.10 25.33
N PRO A 605 13.78 -14.03 25.68
CA PRO A 605 12.32 -14.07 25.65
C PRO A 605 11.76 -14.37 24.26
N ALA A 606 12.39 -13.85 23.19
CA ALA A 606 11.94 -14.09 21.82
C ALA A 606 12.05 -15.58 21.42
N VAL A 607 13.15 -16.25 21.76
CA VAL A 607 13.32 -17.69 21.51
C VAL A 607 12.33 -18.51 22.33
N LEU A 608 12.13 -18.15 23.60
CA LEU A 608 11.14 -18.82 24.45
C LEU A 608 9.72 -18.67 23.91
N MET A 609 9.36 -17.51 23.35
CA MET A 609 8.07 -17.31 22.69
C MET A 609 7.87 -18.29 21.53
N LEU A 610 8.90 -18.51 20.70
CA LEU A 610 8.84 -19.48 19.60
C LEU A 610 8.66 -20.91 20.11
N VAL A 611 9.47 -21.32 21.09
CA VAL A 611 9.43 -22.67 21.67
C VAL A 611 8.07 -22.94 22.30
N PHE A 612 7.58 -22.03 23.15
CA PHE A 612 6.27 -22.19 23.78
C PHE A 612 5.12 -22.12 22.79
N SER A 613 5.24 -21.37 21.68
CA SER A 613 4.17 -21.27 20.67
C SER A 613 3.91 -22.60 19.99
N VAL A 614 4.95 -23.42 19.78
CA VAL A 614 4.82 -24.76 19.20
C VAL A 614 4.09 -25.70 20.17
N VAL A 615 4.47 -25.66 21.44
CA VAL A 615 4.00 -26.62 22.45
C VAL A 615 2.62 -26.25 23.02
N LEU A 616 2.45 -25.01 23.49
CA LEU A 616 1.28 -24.55 24.24
C LEU A 616 0.29 -23.75 23.38
N GLY A 617 0.71 -23.37 22.17
CA GLY A 617 0.00 -22.44 21.31
C GLY A 617 0.45 -21.00 21.47
N PRO A 618 0.23 -20.16 20.45
CA PRO A 618 0.82 -18.81 20.37
C PRO A 618 0.30 -17.84 21.44
N GLY A 619 -0.95 -17.96 21.90
CA GLY A 619 -1.49 -17.09 22.95
C GLY A 619 -0.90 -17.40 24.33
N ALA A 620 -0.82 -18.68 24.69
CA ALA A 620 -0.20 -19.14 25.93
C ALA A 620 1.29 -18.78 25.99
N ALA A 621 1.98 -18.97 24.87
CA ALA A 621 3.38 -18.57 24.70
C ALA A 621 3.58 -17.06 24.92
N LEU A 622 2.69 -16.23 24.36
CA LEU A 622 2.74 -14.79 24.55
C LEU A 622 2.56 -14.39 26.02
N CYS A 623 1.59 -14.98 26.73
CA CYS A 623 1.40 -14.72 28.16
C CYS A 623 2.64 -15.07 28.99
N LEU A 624 3.21 -16.26 28.77
CA LEU A 624 4.40 -16.72 29.51
C LEU A 624 5.63 -15.87 29.17
N THR A 625 5.81 -15.53 27.89
CA THR A 625 6.89 -14.65 27.44
C THR A 625 6.78 -13.28 28.06
N TRP A 626 5.57 -12.73 28.24
CA TRP A 626 5.41 -11.40 28.84
C TRP A 626 5.88 -11.33 30.28
N ILE A 627 5.63 -12.40 31.06
CA ILE A 627 6.10 -12.55 32.44
C ILE A 627 7.64 -12.60 32.47
N ILE A 628 8.25 -13.33 31.55
CA ILE A 628 9.71 -13.47 31.46
C ILE A 628 10.35 -12.16 31.00
N ARG A 629 9.79 -11.53 29.95
CA ARG A 629 10.20 -10.20 29.45
C ARG A 629 10.26 -9.18 30.59
N GLU A 630 9.26 -9.18 31.47
CA GLU A 630 9.24 -8.21 32.56
C GLU A 630 10.42 -8.38 33.51
N ARG A 631 10.77 -9.62 33.86
CA ARG A 631 11.92 -9.92 34.72
C ARG A 631 13.23 -9.49 34.08
N GLU A 632 13.38 -9.73 32.78
CA GLU A 632 14.57 -9.33 32.01
C GLU A 632 14.71 -7.80 31.92
N ILE A 633 13.61 -7.07 31.75
CA ILE A 633 13.64 -5.59 31.72
C ILE A 633 14.11 -5.05 33.07
N CYS A 634 13.58 -5.55 34.19
CA CYS A 634 14.01 -5.14 35.52
C CYS A 634 15.48 -5.50 35.79
N ALA A 635 15.93 -6.71 35.41
CA ALA A 635 17.32 -7.12 35.57
C ALA A 635 18.29 -6.28 34.72
N PHE A 636 17.90 -5.93 33.49
CA PHE A 636 18.70 -5.08 32.60
C PHE A 636 18.82 -3.65 33.13
N THR A 637 17.75 -3.07 33.68
CA THR A 637 17.83 -1.72 34.25
C THR A 637 18.81 -1.67 35.42
N VAL A 638 18.74 -2.64 36.34
CA VAL A 638 19.61 -2.68 37.53
C VAL A 638 21.08 -2.96 37.17
N SER A 639 21.34 -3.82 36.18
CA SER A 639 22.71 -4.17 35.77
C SER A 639 23.36 -3.21 34.75
N GLY A 640 22.56 -2.36 34.12
CA GLY A 640 22.99 -1.45 33.06
C GLY A 640 23.79 -0.24 33.56
N GLU A 641 23.59 0.17 34.81
CA GLU A 641 24.24 1.36 35.39
C GLU A 641 25.62 1.07 36.02
N GLU A 642 25.85 -0.15 36.55
CA GLU A 642 27.17 -0.56 37.09
C GLU A 642 28.29 -0.53 36.03
N ASN A 643 27.97 -0.74 34.75
CA ASN A 643 28.96 -0.78 33.66
C ASN A 643 29.25 0.59 33.02
N ASN A 644 28.36 1.60 33.18
CA ASN A 644 28.62 2.93 32.63
C ASN A 644 29.46 3.81 33.57
N GLY A 645 29.58 3.44 34.85
CA GLY A 645 30.41 4.17 35.84
C GLY A 645 31.92 3.84 35.79
N SER A 646 32.37 2.94 34.91
CA SER A 646 33.76 2.43 34.93
C SER A 646 34.58 2.64 33.64
N GLU A 647 34.02 3.27 32.59
CA GLU A 647 34.73 3.50 31.30
C GLU A 647 35.09 4.97 31.00
N GLU A 648 35.04 5.88 31.98
CA GLU A 648 35.46 7.29 31.78
C GLU A 648 36.64 7.68 32.70
N SER A 649 37.77 7.00 32.49
CA SER A 649 39.08 7.50 32.92
C SER A 649 40.12 7.07 31.90
N ASP A 650 40.12 7.75 30.76
CA ASP A 650 41.34 7.95 29.97
C ASP A 650 41.18 9.28 29.24
N GLY A 651 42.02 10.23 29.64
CA GLY A 651 41.98 11.61 29.19
C GLY A 651 42.29 11.75 27.70
N ASP A 652 41.65 12.75 27.08
CA ASP A 652 42.35 13.56 26.11
C ASP A 652 41.78 14.98 26.11
N ASP A 653 42.70 15.92 26.22
CA ASP A 653 42.53 17.35 26.24
C ASP A 653 42.51 17.84 24.80
N SER A 654 41.34 18.27 24.28
CA SER A 654 41.31 19.25 23.20
C SER A 654 39.92 19.89 23.05
N THR A 655 39.81 21.09 23.63
CA THR A 655 39.06 22.27 23.18
C THR A 655 38.35 22.20 21.82
N VAL A 656 37.03 22.40 21.79
CA VAL A 656 36.34 23.23 20.77
C VAL A 656 35.11 23.87 21.41
N HIS A 657 35.12 25.20 21.53
CA HIS A 657 33.96 26.03 21.83
C HIS A 657 32.96 25.98 20.67
N GLU A 658 31.69 25.71 20.95
CA GLU A 658 30.58 26.12 20.07
C GLU A 658 29.55 26.92 20.85
N GLU A 659 29.38 28.15 20.39
CA GLU A 659 28.52 29.19 20.93
C GLU A 659 27.04 28.86 20.68
N THR A 660 26.23 28.86 21.73
CA THR A 660 24.77 28.95 21.63
C THR A 660 24.34 30.41 21.38
N PRO A 661 23.59 30.72 20.32
CA PRO A 661 22.88 31.99 20.25
C PRO A 661 21.58 31.90 21.04
N LEU A 662 21.50 32.68 22.11
CA LEU A 662 20.26 33.07 22.78
C LEU A 662 19.45 33.99 21.87
N LEU A 663 18.18 33.69 21.60
CA LEU A 663 17.19 34.69 21.23
C LEU A 663 15.78 34.32 21.72
N ASN A 664 15.29 35.17 22.62
CA ASN A 664 13.96 35.82 22.72
C ASN A 664 12.73 35.14 22.13
#